data_AF-A0A8J2X610-F1
#
_entry.id   AF-A0A8J2X610-F1
#
_cell.length_a   1.000
_cell.length_b   1.000
_cell.length_c   1.000
_cell.angle_alpha   90.00
_cell.angle_beta   90.00
_cell.angle_gamma   90.00
#
_symmetry.space_group_name_H-M   'P 1'
#
loop_
_entity.id
_entity.type
_entity.pdbx_description
1 polymer ?
#
loop_
_entity_poly.entity_id
_entity_poly.type
_entity_poly.pdbx_seq_one_letter_code
_entity_poly.pdbx_strand_id
1 'polypeptide(L)'
;MMMLLLVAGAAALVAPGSRPSGAVACRGAAYDYCVQALGCTAAEATKAEGALLPNIAESMTRTQIDCVCDWLQSSLDLSDAELKKMFLTFPHILGLSVEATLEPKFDWLQKRLDLGDAQLRKLVMTRPQLLGLSIEDNLAPTLEWLQTRLDLDESGLRKMVLAVPSLLGYSVEDNMALKLEWLRRRLDLDDAGLRKVVLGRPQLLGLSVEDNVAPKLDWLQTRFDLDDVQLRKMVLTRPQLLGLSIEDNLAPTLEWLQTRLDLDESGLRKMVLAVPSLLGYSVEDNMALKLEWLRRRLDLDDAGLRKVVLGRPQLLGLSVEDNVAPKLDWLQTRFDLDDVQLRKMVLTLPSLFNYSVEANLEPKLHWLQTRLDLDGEQLRKVVVAFPPLLGLSVENNMEPKLCFFEEELGLSPSEVRASIVSAPSRLGRSLKTRYRPRLEVCRAAGVDASLVLSYATIVDEKFCKRARIPLEALRAAQEKRPPGYRRPLCSKEADITVAVAPCAPAAFLVPPRPRRRAAAPPRRALKGDSTITVLHQFESVVLDPALAADGNFWIYALVVVEQGGFPLNVLGDPEASATDLLMGGGADETDAYDYEGVVFEATPVDAPPGKAAALVVADATFTAMPEAAWRRFRTVIAVGGDTDYGDEDAGLIAVSSMGELRALTICSYASLNKRA
;
A
#
# COMPACT_ATOMS: atom_id res chain seq x y z
N MET A 1 -25.46 -1.12 38.97
CA MET A 1 -26.33 -0.79 37.82
C MET A 1 -26.97 0.57 38.10
N MET A 2 -26.84 1.55 37.20
CA MET A 2 -27.19 2.99 37.31
C MET A 2 -26.41 3.84 38.33
N MET A 3 -25.14 4.21 38.06
CA MET A 3 -24.62 5.52 38.52
C MET A 3 -23.30 6.00 37.87
N LEU A 4 -23.02 5.73 36.59
CA LEU A 4 -21.82 6.30 35.93
C LEU A 4 -22.01 6.69 34.45
N LEU A 5 -23.25 6.65 33.95
CA LEU A 5 -23.60 7.06 32.58
C LEU A 5 -24.57 8.24 32.64
N LEU A 6 -24.03 9.47 32.65
CA LEU A 6 -24.63 10.69 32.09
C LEU A 6 -23.82 11.92 32.52
N VAL A 7 -22.80 12.30 31.74
CA VAL A 7 -22.44 13.71 31.59
C VAL A 7 -22.23 13.98 30.10
N ALA A 8 -23.34 14.17 29.41
CA ALA A 8 -23.40 14.83 28.12
C ALA A 8 -24.62 15.76 28.11
N GLY A 9 -24.37 17.06 28.00
CA GLY A 9 -25.32 18.06 27.49
C GLY A 9 -26.53 18.43 28.37
N ALA A 10 -26.36 19.45 29.22
CA ALA A 10 -27.47 20.34 29.59
C ALA A 10 -26.95 21.75 29.93
N ALA A 11 -26.81 22.59 28.90
CA ALA A 11 -26.69 24.03 29.09
C ALA A 11 -28.09 24.58 29.39
N ALA A 12 -28.45 24.71 30.67
CA ALA A 12 -29.64 25.43 31.09
C ALA A 12 -29.27 26.91 31.36
N LEU A 13 -29.88 27.79 30.58
CA LEU A 13 -29.87 29.25 30.75
C LEU A 13 -30.38 29.63 32.15
N VAL A 14 -29.54 30.28 32.96
CA VAL A 14 -29.95 30.97 34.19
C VAL A 14 -29.68 32.46 34.03
N ALA A 15 -30.73 33.27 34.21
CA ALA A 15 -30.73 34.72 34.11
C ALA A 15 -29.87 35.39 35.21
N PRO A 16 -29.31 36.59 34.95
CA PRO A 16 -28.41 37.26 35.89
C PRO A 16 -29.21 38.08 36.91
N GLY A 17 -29.18 37.68 38.19
CA GLY A 17 -29.79 38.53 39.22
C GLY A 17 -29.98 37.87 40.57
N SER A 18 -28.91 37.83 41.36
CA SER A 18 -28.86 38.04 42.82
C SER A 18 -27.65 37.29 43.40
N ARG A 19 -26.62 38.04 43.82
CA ARG A 19 -25.54 37.51 44.64
C ARG A 19 -26.05 37.40 46.08
N PRO A 20 -26.05 36.21 46.72
CA PRO A 20 -26.03 36.16 48.16
C PRO A 20 -24.61 36.54 48.61
N SER A 21 -24.54 37.66 49.32
CA SER A 21 -23.35 38.09 50.06
C SER A 21 -23.06 37.10 51.18
N GLY A 22 -21.83 36.57 51.21
CA GLY A 22 -21.23 36.00 52.42
C GLY A 22 -21.59 34.56 52.76
N ALA A 23 -21.34 33.62 51.85
CA ALA A 23 -21.05 32.23 52.24
C ALA A 23 -19.57 31.97 51.94
N VAL A 24 -18.76 31.85 52.99
CA VAL A 24 -17.42 31.28 52.85
C VAL A 24 -17.64 29.82 52.44
N ALA A 25 -17.48 29.52 51.16
CA ALA A 25 -17.43 28.14 50.69
C ALA A 25 -16.32 27.45 51.50
N CYS A 26 -16.66 26.47 52.32
CA CYS A 26 -15.67 25.62 52.97
C CYS A 26 -14.81 25.00 51.86
N ARG A 27 -13.57 25.46 51.73
CA ARG A 27 -12.61 24.96 50.75
C ARG A 27 -12.04 23.66 51.30
N GLY A 28 -12.13 22.58 50.53
CA GLY A 28 -11.70 21.25 50.94
C GLY A 28 -10.22 20.99 50.65
N ALA A 29 -9.73 19.81 51.04
CA ALA A 29 -8.33 19.43 50.88
C ALA A 29 -7.87 19.40 49.41
N ALA A 30 -8.79 19.12 48.47
CA ALA A 30 -8.53 19.12 47.04
C ALA A 30 -8.21 20.52 46.52
N TYR A 31 -8.99 21.53 46.92
CA TYR A 31 -8.74 22.92 46.57
C TYR A 31 -7.36 23.39 47.02
N ASP A 32 -7.04 23.13 48.29
CA ASP A 32 -5.77 23.56 48.88
C ASP A 32 -4.58 22.87 48.20
N TYR A 33 -4.71 21.60 47.81
CA TYR A 33 -3.68 20.90 47.02
C TYR A 33 -3.46 21.55 45.65
N CYS A 34 -4.55 21.84 44.95
CA CYS A 34 -4.48 22.47 43.63
C CYS A 34 -3.76 23.81 43.66
N VAL A 35 -4.08 24.66 44.63
CA VAL A 35 -3.51 26.01 44.71
C VAL A 35 -2.08 25.97 45.23
N GLN A 36 -1.80 25.16 46.26
CA GLN A 36 -0.52 25.21 46.98
C GLN A 36 0.56 24.33 46.37
N ALA A 37 0.22 23.13 45.87
CA ALA A 37 1.20 22.18 45.31
C ALA A 37 1.26 22.24 43.78
N LEU A 38 0.12 22.34 43.10
CA LEU A 38 0.07 22.33 41.62
C LEU A 38 0.13 23.72 40.98
N GLY A 39 0.07 24.80 41.76
CA GLY A 39 0.03 26.17 41.22
C GLY A 39 -1.19 26.44 40.33
N CYS A 40 -2.34 25.86 40.65
CA CYS A 40 -3.62 26.16 40.00
C CYS A 40 -4.12 27.56 40.40
N THR A 41 -4.81 28.23 39.48
CA THR A 41 -5.56 29.44 39.83
C THR A 41 -6.74 29.09 40.75
N ALA A 42 -7.20 30.06 41.54
CA ALA A 42 -8.35 29.88 42.41
C ALA A 42 -9.60 29.40 41.64
N ALA A 43 -9.79 29.85 40.40
CA ALA A 43 -10.92 29.45 39.56
C ALA A 43 -10.80 28.00 39.06
N GLU A 44 -9.60 27.57 38.65
CA GLU A 44 -9.32 26.18 38.26
C GLU A 44 -9.57 25.22 39.43
N ALA A 45 -9.06 25.56 40.61
CA ALA A 45 -9.22 24.76 41.82
C ALA A 45 -10.69 24.63 42.25
N THR A 46 -11.46 25.73 42.23
CA THR A 46 -12.91 25.68 42.52
C THR A 46 -13.66 24.83 41.51
N LYS A 47 -13.35 24.94 40.22
CA LYS A 47 -14.00 24.15 39.17
C LYS A 47 -13.69 22.65 39.33
N ALA A 48 -12.45 22.30 39.63
CA ALA A 48 -12.03 20.91 39.79
C ALA A 48 -12.63 20.28 41.06
N GLU A 49 -12.64 21.01 42.18
CA GLU A 49 -13.28 20.55 43.41
C GLU A 49 -14.80 20.41 43.26
N GLY A 50 -15.46 21.35 42.58
CA GLY A 50 -16.89 21.25 42.26
C GLY A 50 -17.24 20.11 41.29
N ALA A 51 -16.24 19.56 40.58
CA ALA A 51 -16.41 18.38 39.75
C ALA A 51 -16.24 17.07 40.53
N LEU A 52 -15.77 17.10 41.78
CA LEU A 52 -15.71 15.93 42.65
C LEU A 52 -17.10 15.58 43.20
N LEU A 53 -17.33 14.30 43.51
CA LEU A 53 -18.54 13.92 44.22
C LEU A 53 -18.50 14.50 45.65
N PRO A 54 -19.62 15.03 46.19
CA PRO A 54 -19.63 15.74 47.48
C PRO A 54 -19.07 14.91 48.64
N ASN A 55 -19.39 13.62 48.67
CA ASN A 55 -18.88 12.67 49.66
C ASN A 55 -17.36 12.47 49.57
N ILE A 56 -16.78 12.50 48.37
CA ILE A 56 -15.33 12.39 48.16
C ILE A 56 -14.67 13.71 48.55
N ALA A 57 -15.21 14.85 48.12
CA ALA A 57 -14.67 16.17 48.44
C ALA A 57 -14.63 16.44 49.96
N GLU A 58 -15.63 15.98 50.71
CA GLU A 58 -15.74 16.19 52.16
C GLU A 58 -14.90 15.21 52.99
N SER A 59 -14.64 13.99 52.49
CA SER A 59 -13.94 12.94 53.25
C SER A 59 -12.44 12.83 52.95
N MET A 60 -11.97 13.46 51.87
CA MET A 60 -10.59 13.33 51.39
C MET A 60 -9.61 14.19 52.20
N THR A 61 -8.48 13.59 52.55
CA THR A 61 -7.42 14.24 53.34
C THR A 61 -6.24 14.66 52.48
N ARG A 62 -5.50 15.68 52.93
CA ARG A 62 -4.31 16.17 52.23
C ARG A 62 -3.27 15.09 52.00
N THR A 63 -3.04 14.24 52.99
CA THR A 63 -2.09 13.11 52.93
C THR A 63 -2.48 12.05 51.90
N GLN A 64 -3.77 11.78 51.71
CA GLN A 64 -4.23 10.88 50.66
C GLN A 64 -3.96 11.45 49.27
N ILE A 65 -4.20 12.76 49.09
CA ILE A 65 -3.94 13.45 47.83
C ILE A 65 -2.44 13.45 47.50
N ASP A 66 -1.59 13.83 48.46
CA ASP A 66 -0.14 13.84 48.29
C ASP A 66 0.36 12.43 47.91
N CYS A 67 -0.12 11.38 48.60
CA CYS A 67 0.24 9.99 48.31
C CYS A 67 -0.11 9.56 46.87
N VAL A 68 -1.34 9.83 46.42
CA VAL A 68 -1.78 9.49 45.05
C VAL A 68 -0.96 10.26 44.01
N CYS A 69 -0.71 11.54 44.24
CA CYS A 69 0.05 12.38 43.33
C CYS A 69 1.53 12.00 43.24
N ASP A 70 2.19 11.79 44.39
CA ASP A 70 3.61 11.38 44.44
C ASP A 70 3.81 10.02 43.75
N TRP A 71 2.88 9.08 43.99
CA TRP A 71 2.90 7.78 43.34
C TRP A 71 2.69 7.89 41.82
N LEU A 72 1.73 8.69 41.36
CA LEU A 72 1.49 8.91 39.93
C LEU A 72 2.68 9.59 39.24
N GLN A 73 3.31 10.57 39.89
CA GLN A 73 4.51 11.23 39.37
C GLN A 73 5.67 10.27 39.26
N SER A 74 5.89 9.44 40.28
CA SER A 74 6.98 8.45 40.29
C SER A 74 6.74 7.33 39.27
N SER A 75 5.51 6.84 39.15
CA SER A 75 5.17 5.68 38.30
C SER A 75 5.10 6.02 36.82
N LEU A 76 4.83 7.27 36.46
CA LEU A 76 4.68 7.72 35.08
C LEU A 76 5.74 8.75 34.64
N ASP A 77 6.69 9.07 35.52
CA ASP A 77 7.70 10.11 35.32
C ASP A 77 7.07 11.42 34.82
N LEU A 78 6.14 11.96 35.63
CA LEU A 78 5.38 13.17 35.30
C LEU A 78 5.99 14.41 35.94
N SER A 79 6.09 15.47 35.15
CA SER A 79 6.34 16.81 35.69
C SER A 79 5.12 17.36 36.43
N ASP A 80 5.31 18.33 37.32
CA ASP A 80 4.22 19.00 38.05
C ASP A 80 3.17 19.61 37.11
N ALA A 81 3.61 20.12 35.94
CA ALA A 81 2.72 20.67 34.93
C ALA A 81 1.84 19.59 34.26
N GLU A 82 2.39 18.41 34.02
CA GLU A 82 1.66 17.27 33.47
C GLU A 82 0.69 16.67 34.48
N LEU A 83 1.12 16.56 35.75
CA LEU A 83 0.25 16.16 36.85
C LEU A 83 -0.92 17.14 37.00
N LYS A 84 -0.64 18.45 36.97
CA LYS A 84 -1.67 19.51 36.96
C LYS A 84 -2.67 19.29 35.82
N LYS A 85 -2.18 19.08 34.60
CA LYS A 85 -3.03 18.85 33.43
C LYS A 85 -3.90 17.60 33.59
N MET A 86 -3.33 16.51 34.08
CA MET A 86 -4.04 15.25 34.32
C MET A 86 -5.16 15.44 35.35
N PHE A 87 -4.85 16.08 36.48
CA PHE A 87 -5.82 16.37 37.53
C PHE A 87 -6.96 17.26 37.03
N LEU A 88 -6.66 18.36 36.33
CA LEU A 88 -7.71 19.25 35.79
C LEU A 88 -8.60 18.57 34.75
N THR A 89 -8.09 17.53 34.09
CA THR A 89 -8.85 16.73 33.10
C THR A 89 -9.71 15.66 33.78
N PHE A 90 -9.28 15.12 34.92
CA PHE A 90 -9.99 14.09 35.67
C PHE A 90 -9.77 14.25 37.18
N PRO A 91 -10.51 15.16 37.85
CA PRO A 91 -10.30 15.45 39.27
C PRO A 91 -10.56 14.25 40.19
N HIS A 92 -11.46 13.35 39.80
CA HIS A 92 -11.80 12.14 40.55
C HIS A 92 -10.60 11.20 40.79
N ILE A 93 -9.49 11.38 40.06
CA ILE A 93 -8.27 10.59 40.27
C ILE A 93 -7.76 10.66 41.71
N LEU A 94 -7.98 11.78 42.42
CA LEU A 94 -7.55 11.95 43.81
C LEU A 94 -8.32 11.07 44.79
N GLY A 95 -9.54 10.66 44.43
CA GLY A 95 -10.36 9.76 45.25
C GLY A 95 -10.05 8.28 45.02
N LEU A 96 -9.11 7.94 44.14
CA LEU A 96 -8.72 6.57 43.84
C LEU A 96 -7.65 6.09 44.84
N SER A 97 -7.70 4.80 45.19
CA SER A 97 -6.70 4.19 46.07
C SER A 97 -5.51 3.68 45.26
N VAL A 98 -4.29 3.99 45.70
CA VAL A 98 -3.06 3.52 45.05
C VAL A 98 -3.01 1.99 45.04
N GLU A 99 -3.01 1.38 46.23
CA GLU A 99 -2.86 -0.07 46.41
C GLU A 99 -4.06 -0.87 45.90
N ALA A 100 -5.28 -0.36 46.10
CA ALA A 100 -6.49 -1.11 45.76
C ALA A 100 -6.96 -0.90 44.32
N THR A 101 -6.56 0.20 43.66
CA THR A 101 -7.10 0.53 42.34
C THR A 101 -6.06 0.92 41.30
N LEU A 102 -5.08 1.77 41.60
CA LEU A 102 -4.15 2.29 40.57
C LEU A 102 -3.06 1.27 40.23
N GLU A 103 -2.36 0.74 41.22
CA GLU A 103 -1.30 -0.27 41.05
C GLU A 103 -1.81 -1.51 40.31
N PRO A 104 -2.90 -2.18 40.74
CA PRO A 104 -3.42 -3.35 40.03
C PRO A 104 -3.84 -3.04 38.60
N LYS A 105 -4.35 -1.83 38.31
CA LYS A 105 -4.75 -1.44 36.95
C LYS A 105 -3.55 -1.22 36.04
N PHE A 106 -2.48 -0.60 36.54
CA PHE A 106 -1.27 -0.37 35.77
C PHE A 106 -0.64 -1.71 35.43
N ASP A 107 -0.44 -2.57 36.43
CA ASP A 107 0.07 -3.94 36.27
C ASP A 107 -0.77 -4.75 35.27
N TRP A 108 -2.10 -4.70 35.43
CA TRP A 108 -3.00 -5.43 34.55
C TRP A 108 -2.95 -4.91 33.12
N LEU A 109 -2.98 -3.59 32.90
CA LEU A 109 -2.88 -3.01 31.55
C LEU A 109 -1.52 -3.33 30.90
N GLN A 110 -0.43 -3.25 31.66
CA GLN A 110 0.91 -3.58 31.16
C GLN A 110 1.03 -5.04 30.78
N LYS A 111 0.54 -5.96 31.62
CA LYS A 111 0.57 -7.41 31.33
C LYS A 111 -0.37 -7.78 30.20
N ARG A 112 -1.60 -7.24 30.20
CA ARG A 112 -2.65 -7.62 29.25
C ARG A 112 -2.38 -7.14 27.84
N LEU A 113 -1.75 -5.98 27.69
CA LEU A 113 -1.48 -5.36 26.39
C LEU A 113 0.03 -5.35 26.05
N ASP A 114 0.88 -5.95 26.88
CA ASP A 114 2.34 -5.95 26.72
C ASP A 114 2.86 -4.52 26.48
N LEU A 115 2.59 -3.62 27.44
CA LEU A 115 2.95 -2.19 27.38
C LEU A 115 4.22 -1.91 28.19
N GLY A 116 5.17 -1.22 27.56
CA GLY A 116 6.25 -0.57 28.30
C GLY A 116 5.78 0.72 29.00
N ASP A 117 6.56 1.20 29.96
CA ASP A 117 6.21 2.37 30.79
C ASP A 117 5.88 3.63 29.96
N ALA A 118 6.62 3.87 28.88
CA ALA A 118 6.36 5.00 27.98
C ALA A 118 5.00 4.90 27.26
N GLN A 119 4.56 3.68 26.92
CA GLN A 119 3.26 3.46 26.28
C GLN A 119 2.12 3.56 27.30
N LEU A 120 2.32 3.03 28.50
CA LEU A 120 1.37 3.22 29.60
C LEU A 120 1.20 4.71 29.93
N ARG A 121 2.31 5.44 30.07
CA ARG A 121 2.32 6.90 30.24
C ARG A 121 1.53 7.61 29.16
N LYS A 122 1.77 7.28 27.89
CA LYS A 122 1.03 7.84 26.77
C LYS A 122 -0.48 7.54 26.89
N LEU A 123 -0.84 6.30 27.21
CA LEU A 123 -2.23 5.86 27.34
C LEU A 123 -2.98 6.64 28.43
N VAL A 124 -2.41 6.68 29.64
CA VAL A 124 -2.99 7.36 30.80
C VAL A 124 -3.08 8.87 30.57
N MET A 125 -2.03 9.50 30.04
CA MET A 125 -2.04 10.94 29.77
C MET A 125 -3.00 11.34 28.64
N THR A 126 -3.27 10.44 27.69
CA THR A 126 -4.23 10.68 26.61
C THR A 126 -5.67 10.60 27.12
N ARG A 127 -5.96 9.68 28.06
CA ARG A 127 -7.30 9.52 28.63
C ARG A 127 -7.27 9.09 30.10
N PRO A 128 -7.09 10.03 31.05
CA PRO A 128 -7.01 9.71 32.48
C PRO A 128 -8.27 9.05 33.04
N GLN A 129 -9.44 9.25 32.40
CA GLN A 129 -10.71 8.66 32.81
C GLN A 129 -10.70 7.13 32.78
N LEU A 130 -9.78 6.50 32.05
CA LEU A 130 -9.59 5.05 32.07
C LEU A 130 -9.29 4.51 33.47
N LEU A 131 -8.64 5.31 34.31
CA LEU A 131 -8.32 4.93 35.69
C LEU A 131 -9.56 4.84 36.59
N GLY A 132 -10.67 5.49 36.20
CA GLY A 132 -11.96 5.38 36.89
C GLY A 132 -12.76 4.13 36.52
N LEU A 133 -12.37 3.38 35.47
CA LEU A 133 -13.12 2.21 34.99
C LEU A 133 -12.75 0.94 35.75
N SER A 134 -13.71 0.02 35.93
CA SER A 134 -13.47 -1.29 36.55
C SER A 134 -12.70 -2.22 35.61
N ILE A 135 -11.75 -3.01 36.13
CA ILE A 135 -11.07 -4.03 35.33
C ILE A 135 -12.09 -5.10 34.92
N GLU A 136 -12.81 -5.63 35.89
CA GLU A 136 -13.71 -6.78 35.71
C GLU A 136 -14.98 -6.41 34.95
N ASP A 137 -15.55 -5.21 35.21
CA ASP A 137 -16.85 -4.84 34.62
C ASP A 137 -16.74 -4.04 33.32
N ASN A 138 -15.57 -3.46 33.02
CA ASN A 138 -15.42 -2.57 31.86
C ASN A 138 -14.23 -2.94 30.99
N LEU A 139 -13.00 -2.88 31.52
CA LEU A 139 -11.80 -2.97 30.71
C LEU A 139 -11.61 -4.37 30.12
N ALA A 140 -11.67 -5.43 30.95
CA ALA A 140 -11.46 -6.80 30.50
C ALA A 140 -12.55 -7.26 29.51
N PRO A 141 -13.87 -7.10 29.79
CA PRO A 141 -14.91 -7.48 28.83
C PRO A 141 -14.80 -6.73 27.50
N THR A 142 -14.43 -5.44 27.54
CA THR A 142 -14.26 -4.65 26.32
C THR A 142 -13.08 -5.14 25.48
N LEU A 143 -11.94 -5.43 26.12
CA LEU A 143 -10.76 -5.96 25.41
C LEU A 143 -11.03 -7.34 24.83
N GLU A 144 -11.63 -8.25 25.60
CA GLU A 144 -11.98 -9.60 25.14
C GLU A 144 -12.97 -9.57 23.99
N TRP A 145 -14.00 -8.72 24.09
CA TRP A 145 -14.96 -8.56 23.01
C TRP A 145 -14.31 -7.99 21.75
N LEU A 146 -13.48 -6.95 21.87
CA LEU A 146 -12.77 -6.36 20.73
C LEU A 146 -11.83 -7.37 20.07
N GLN A 147 -11.11 -8.15 20.87
CA GLN A 147 -10.19 -9.17 20.38
C GLN A 147 -10.93 -10.28 19.64
N THR A 148 -12.02 -10.79 20.23
CA THR A 148 -12.80 -11.89 19.66
C THR A 148 -13.60 -11.43 18.44
N ARG A 149 -14.28 -10.28 18.51
CA ARG A 149 -15.18 -9.81 17.45
C ARG A 149 -14.44 -9.42 16.18
N LEU A 150 -13.19 -8.94 16.31
CA LEU A 150 -12.37 -8.44 15.20
C LEU A 150 -11.19 -9.37 14.87
N ASP A 151 -11.10 -10.54 15.52
CA ASP A 151 -10.02 -11.51 15.35
C ASP A 151 -8.64 -10.84 15.38
N LEU A 152 -8.34 -10.22 16.51
CA LEU A 152 -7.10 -9.47 16.74
C LEU A 152 -6.10 -10.33 17.49
N ASP A 153 -4.86 -10.32 17.01
CA ASP A 153 -3.71 -10.75 17.79
C ASP A 153 -3.42 -9.73 18.91
N GLU A 154 -2.59 -10.11 19.87
CA GLU A 154 -2.19 -9.23 20.97
C GLU A 154 -1.57 -7.91 20.47
N SER A 155 -0.81 -7.99 19.36
CA SER A 155 -0.17 -6.82 18.76
C SER A 155 -1.19 -5.85 18.14
N GLY A 156 -2.21 -6.38 17.45
CA GLY A 156 -3.31 -5.62 16.85
C GLY A 156 -4.19 -4.97 17.91
N LEU A 157 -4.53 -5.70 18.97
CA LEU A 157 -5.29 -5.16 20.10
C LEU A 157 -4.55 -4.00 20.77
N ARG A 158 -3.25 -4.18 21.09
CA ARG A 158 -2.40 -3.11 21.63
C ARG A 158 -2.39 -1.87 20.73
N LYS A 159 -2.16 -2.05 19.43
CA LYS A 159 -2.12 -0.92 18.47
C LYS A 159 -3.46 -0.17 18.44
N MET A 160 -4.58 -0.89 18.46
CA MET A 160 -5.91 -0.30 18.44
C MET A 160 -6.19 0.52 19.71
N VAL A 161 -5.88 -0.03 20.89
CA VAL A 161 -6.07 0.65 22.18
C VAL A 161 -5.19 1.91 22.27
N LEU A 162 -3.92 1.82 21.86
CA LEU A 162 -3.02 2.97 21.86
C LEU A 162 -3.42 4.05 20.83
N ALA A 163 -4.05 3.66 19.72
CA ALA A 163 -4.55 4.59 18.72
C ALA A 163 -5.83 5.30 19.18
N VAL A 164 -6.75 4.58 19.82
CA VAL A 164 -8.04 5.12 20.30
C VAL A 164 -8.35 4.64 21.72
N PRO A 165 -7.72 5.24 22.75
CA PRO A 165 -7.95 4.87 24.15
C PRO A 165 -9.40 5.04 24.60
N SER A 166 -10.18 5.88 23.90
CA SER A 166 -11.58 6.13 24.23
C SER A 166 -12.50 4.94 24.05
N LEU A 167 -12.10 3.93 23.29
CA LEU A 167 -12.89 2.72 23.05
C LEU A 167 -13.22 1.97 24.34
N LEU A 168 -12.28 1.95 25.29
CA LEU A 168 -12.43 1.23 26.56
C LEU A 168 -13.51 1.82 27.49
N GLY A 169 -13.96 3.05 27.21
CA GLY A 169 -15.03 3.69 27.97
C GLY A 169 -16.41 3.56 27.33
N TYR A 170 -16.55 2.88 26.19
CA TYR A 170 -17.84 2.70 25.53
C TYR A 170 -18.49 1.37 25.96
N SER A 171 -19.83 1.36 26.06
CA SER A 171 -20.58 0.12 26.27
C SER A 171 -20.39 -0.82 25.08
N VAL A 172 -20.03 -2.06 25.35
CA VAL A 172 -19.93 -3.10 24.31
C VAL A 172 -21.33 -3.38 23.75
N GLU A 173 -22.28 -3.70 24.61
CA GLU A 173 -23.62 -4.17 24.21
C GLU A 173 -24.47 -3.03 23.63
N ASP A 174 -24.55 -1.90 24.32
CA ASP A 174 -25.48 -0.81 23.96
C ASP A 174 -24.93 0.13 22.87
N ASN A 175 -23.68 -0.05 22.46
CA ASN A 175 -23.03 0.86 21.54
C ASN A 175 -22.21 0.10 20.50
N MET A 176 -21.07 -0.50 20.84
CA MET A 176 -20.16 -1.03 19.83
C MET A 176 -20.78 -2.21 19.04
N ALA A 177 -21.43 -3.16 19.72
CA ALA A 177 -22.05 -4.31 19.08
C ALA A 177 -23.20 -3.92 18.13
N LEU A 178 -24.11 -3.07 18.58
CA LEU A 178 -25.23 -2.59 17.75
C LEU A 178 -24.74 -1.87 16.48
N LYS A 179 -23.69 -1.05 16.60
CA LYS A 179 -23.11 -0.34 15.45
C LYS A 179 -22.46 -1.27 14.45
N LEU A 180 -21.71 -2.27 14.93
CA LEU A 180 -21.09 -3.26 14.07
C LEU A 180 -22.13 -4.11 13.35
N GLU A 181 -23.19 -4.53 14.03
CA GLU A 181 -24.29 -5.28 13.39
C GLU A 181 -25.07 -4.42 12.39
N TRP A 182 -25.27 -3.14 12.69
CA TRP A 182 -25.87 -2.20 11.74
C TRP A 182 -25.00 -2.04 10.49
N LEU A 183 -23.69 -1.83 10.64
CA LEU A 183 -22.75 -1.73 9.51
C LEU A 183 -22.72 -3.02 8.70
N ARG A 184 -22.70 -4.17 9.37
CA ARG A 184 -22.73 -5.50 8.75
C ARG A 184 -23.94 -5.66 7.85
N ARG A 185 -25.13 -5.29 8.33
CA ARG A 185 -26.39 -5.38 7.57
C ARG A 185 -26.48 -4.33 6.46
N ARG A 186 -26.09 -3.08 6.74
CA ARG A 186 -26.23 -1.97 5.78
C ARG A 186 -25.32 -2.12 4.56
N LEU A 187 -24.13 -2.67 4.76
CA LEU A 187 -23.11 -2.81 3.73
C LEU A 187 -22.87 -4.26 3.32
N ASP A 188 -23.67 -5.22 3.78
CA ASP A 188 -23.51 -6.66 3.50
C ASP A 188 -22.05 -7.11 3.65
N LEU A 189 -21.51 -6.89 4.86
CA LEU A 189 -20.11 -7.20 5.20
C LEU A 189 -20.01 -8.57 5.86
N ASP A 190 -18.98 -9.30 5.48
CA ASP A 190 -18.45 -10.42 6.25
C ASP A 190 -17.59 -9.93 7.41
N ASP A 191 -17.15 -10.85 8.28
CA ASP A 191 -16.36 -10.49 9.45
C ASP A 191 -14.97 -9.92 9.06
N ALA A 192 -14.39 -10.38 7.94
CA ALA A 192 -13.14 -9.83 7.40
C ALA A 192 -13.31 -8.38 6.90
N GLY A 193 -14.39 -8.09 6.18
CA GLY A 193 -14.73 -6.74 5.72
C GLY A 193 -15.01 -5.80 6.88
N LEU A 194 -15.76 -6.27 7.88
CA LEU A 194 -16.03 -5.51 9.11
C LEU A 194 -14.72 -5.16 9.85
N ARG A 195 -13.85 -6.15 10.04
CA ARG A 195 -12.51 -5.97 10.62
C ARG A 195 -11.70 -4.92 9.85
N LYS A 196 -11.70 -4.97 8.52
CA LYS A 196 -10.99 -4.00 7.67
C LYS A 196 -11.52 -2.57 7.87
N VAL A 197 -12.83 -2.39 7.96
CA VAL A 197 -13.45 -1.07 8.20
C VAL A 197 -13.05 -0.52 9.57
N VAL A 198 -13.16 -1.34 10.61
CA VAL A 198 -12.86 -0.93 11.99
C VAL A 198 -11.37 -0.63 12.15
N LEU A 199 -10.47 -1.49 11.66
CA LEU A 199 -9.03 -1.25 11.74
C LEU A 199 -8.59 -0.05 10.90
N GLY A 200 -9.27 0.22 9.78
CA GLY A 200 -9.03 1.41 8.97
C GLY A 200 -9.42 2.70 9.67
N ARG A 201 -10.46 2.69 10.50
CA ARG A 201 -10.89 3.85 11.30
C ARG A 201 -11.52 3.43 12.64
N PRO A 202 -10.71 3.14 13.68
CA PRO A 202 -11.25 2.65 14.96
C PRO A 202 -12.13 3.68 15.67
N GLN A 203 -11.95 4.98 15.37
CA GLN A 203 -12.81 6.05 15.89
C GLN A 203 -14.29 5.90 15.46
N LEU A 204 -14.59 5.11 14.42
CA LEU A 204 -15.95 4.82 13.97
C LEU A 204 -16.83 4.26 15.09
N LEU A 205 -16.26 3.42 15.97
CA LEU A 205 -16.97 2.85 17.12
C LEU A 205 -17.47 3.90 18.11
N GLY A 206 -16.83 5.08 18.14
CA GLY A 206 -17.25 6.23 18.95
C GLY A 206 -18.33 7.11 18.31
N LEU A 207 -18.58 6.99 17.00
CA LEU A 207 -19.51 7.86 16.26
C LEU A 207 -20.96 7.34 16.33
N SER A 208 -21.95 8.24 16.41
CA SER A 208 -23.37 7.87 16.35
C SER A 208 -23.74 7.27 14.99
N VAL A 209 -24.47 6.16 14.94
CA VAL A 209 -24.94 5.62 13.65
C VAL A 209 -25.96 6.54 13.03
N GLU A 210 -26.99 6.93 13.78
CA GLU A 210 -28.10 7.74 13.27
C GLU A 210 -27.68 9.17 12.90
N ASP A 211 -26.82 9.79 13.71
CA ASP A 211 -26.46 11.20 13.50
C ASP A 211 -25.22 11.39 12.62
N ASN A 212 -24.43 10.32 12.39
CA ASN A 212 -23.18 10.44 11.64
C ASN A 212 -23.04 9.40 10.52
N VAL A 213 -23.06 8.11 10.84
CA VAL A 213 -22.66 7.09 9.86
C VAL A 213 -23.75 6.88 8.80
N ALA A 214 -25.01 6.76 9.19
CA ALA A 214 -26.14 6.54 8.27
C ALA A 214 -26.34 7.71 7.31
N PRO A 215 -26.43 8.98 7.76
CA PRO A 215 -26.61 10.11 6.85
C PRO A 215 -25.46 10.24 5.84
N LYS A 216 -24.22 9.87 6.22
CA LYS A 216 -23.07 9.91 5.30
C LYS A 216 -23.15 8.83 4.24
N LEU A 217 -23.52 7.61 4.61
CA LEU A 217 -23.69 6.53 3.64
C LEU A 217 -24.83 6.85 2.67
N ASP A 218 -25.95 7.35 3.17
CA ASP A 218 -27.10 7.71 2.35
C ASP A 218 -26.80 8.92 1.45
N TRP A 219 -26.06 9.92 1.96
CA TRP A 219 -25.61 11.05 1.18
C TRP A 219 -24.65 10.62 0.07
N LEU A 220 -23.65 9.77 0.36
CA LEU A 220 -22.72 9.24 -0.67
C LEU A 220 -23.46 8.43 -1.72
N GLN A 221 -24.40 7.58 -1.29
CA GLN A 221 -25.19 6.75 -2.18
C GLN A 221 -26.08 7.59 -3.10
N THR A 222 -26.76 8.60 -2.55
CA THR A 222 -27.64 9.50 -3.31
C THR A 222 -26.83 10.43 -4.21
N ARG A 223 -25.73 11.01 -3.71
CA ARG A 223 -24.90 11.99 -4.45
C ARG A 223 -24.28 11.38 -5.69
N PHE A 224 -23.95 10.09 -5.67
CA PHE A 224 -23.27 9.40 -6.77
C PHE A 224 -24.12 8.32 -7.45
N ASP A 225 -25.39 8.16 -7.07
CA ASP A 225 -26.29 7.11 -7.60
C ASP A 225 -25.62 5.72 -7.56
N LEU A 226 -25.17 5.35 -6.36
CA LEU A 226 -24.42 4.11 -6.13
C LEU A 226 -25.37 2.96 -5.83
N ASP A 227 -25.06 1.80 -6.42
CA ASP A 227 -25.59 0.55 -5.89
C ASP A 227 -24.87 0.15 -4.59
N ASP A 228 -25.45 -0.79 -3.85
CA ASP A 228 -24.92 -1.23 -2.57
C ASP A 228 -23.52 -1.87 -2.70
N VAL A 229 -23.21 -2.49 -3.84
CA VAL A 229 -21.91 -3.12 -4.11
C VAL A 229 -20.82 -2.05 -4.27
N GLN A 230 -21.11 -0.97 -4.98
CA GLN A 230 -20.22 0.17 -5.18
C GLN A 230 -20.00 0.91 -3.86
N LEU A 231 -21.06 1.14 -3.09
CA LEU A 231 -20.96 1.75 -1.77
C LEU A 231 -20.08 0.90 -0.84
N ARG A 232 -20.33 -0.42 -0.77
CA ARG A 232 -19.52 -1.37 -0.01
C ARG A 232 -18.06 -1.32 -0.42
N LYS A 233 -17.76 -1.39 -1.72
CA LYS A 233 -16.40 -1.34 -2.25
C LYS A 233 -15.69 -0.04 -1.87
N MET A 234 -16.38 1.10 -1.95
CA MET A 234 -15.82 2.40 -1.57
C MET A 234 -15.48 2.47 -0.08
N VAL A 235 -16.38 2.01 0.79
CA VAL A 235 -16.14 1.97 2.25
C VAL A 235 -14.98 1.03 2.59
N LEU A 236 -14.93 -0.17 2.00
CA LEU A 236 -13.83 -1.12 2.20
C LEU A 236 -12.48 -0.62 1.69
N THR A 237 -12.48 0.19 0.63
CA THR A 237 -11.26 0.79 0.07
C THR A 237 -10.77 1.95 0.92
N ARG A 238 -11.69 2.76 1.47
CA ARG A 238 -11.35 3.94 2.27
C ARG A 238 -12.31 4.15 3.45
N PRO A 239 -12.15 3.38 4.55
CA PRO A 239 -12.98 3.53 5.75
C PRO A 239 -12.90 4.94 6.37
N GLN A 240 -11.81 5.67 6.09
CA GLN A 240 -11.61 7.01 6.61
C GLN A 240 -12.68 8.01 6.14
N LEU A 241 -13.40 7.74 5.04
CA LEU A 241 -14.48 8.60 4.57
C LEU A 241 -15.59 8.79 5.61
N LEU A 242 -15.89 7.77 6.41
CA LEU A 242 -17.01 7.78 7.37
C LEU A 242 -16.81 8.76 8.53
N GLY A 243 -15.57 9.18 8.80
CA GLY A 243 -15.29 10.18 9.82
C GLY A 243 -14.94 11.55 9.26
N LEU A 244 -15.24 11.83 8.00
CA LEU A 244 -15.25 13.18 7.44
C LEU A 244 -16.63 13.84 7.66
N SER A 245 -16.68 15.16 7.64
CA SER A 245 -17.91 15.96 7.68
C SER A 245 -18.47 16.11 6.26
N ILE A 246 -19.79 16.01 6.10
CA ILE A 246 -20.43 16.26 4.80
C ILE A 246 -20.28 17.75 4.44
N GLU A 247 -20.62 18.63 5.38
CA GLU A 247 -20.68 20.07 5.17
C GLU A 247 -19.29 20.72 5.14
N ASP A 248 -18.36 20.25 5.96
CA ASP A 248 -17.03 20.89 6.09
C ASP A 248 -15.96 20.25 5.19
N ASN A 249 -16.17 19.03 4.70
CA ASN A 249 -15.15 18.30 3.93
C ASN A 249 -15.68 17.79 2.60
N LEU A 250 -16.66 16.88 2.63
CA LEU A 250 -17.05 16.13 1.43
C LEU A 250 -17.67 17.04 0.37
N ALA A 251 -18.72 17.80 0.72
CA ALA A 251 -19.42 18.65 -0.24
C ALA A 251 -18.54 19.78 -0.81
N PRO A 252 -17.79 20.55 0.01
CA PRO A 252 -16.90 21.59 -0.52
C PRO A 252 -15.80 21.02 -1.43
N THR A 253 -15.25 19.85 -1.09
CA THR A 253 -14.22 19.21 -1.93
C THR A 253 -14.78 18.79 -3.28
N LEU A 254 -16.00 18.24 -3.30
CA LEU A 254 -16.66 17.86 -4.55
C LEU A 254 -17.00 19.06 -5.42
N GLU A 255 -17.57 20.11 -4.83
CA GLU A 255 -17.91 21.35 -5.54
C GLU A 255 -16.64 21.96 -6.15
N TRP A 256 -15.57 22.06 -5.35
CA TRP A 256 -14.30 22.58 -5.84
C TRP A 256 -13.73 21.74 -6.99
N LEU A 257 -13.73 20.41 -6.88
CA LEU A 257 -13.26 19.52 -7.95
C LEU A 257 -14.11 19.67 -9.22
N GLN A 258 -15.43 19.78 -9.06
CA GLN A 258 -16.38 19.93 -10.15
C GLN A 258 -16.18 21.24 -10.90
N THR A 259 -16.06 22.36 -10.18
CA THR A 259 -15.80 23.68 -10.76
C THR A 259 -14.39 23.79 -11.34
N ARG A 260 -13.36 23.35 -10.62
CA ARG A 260 -11.96 23.54 -11.02
C ARG A 260 -11.59 22.74 -12.26
N LEU A 261 -12.20 21.57 -12.45
CA LEU A 261 -11.91 20.66 -13.56
C LEU A 261 -13.02 20.60 -14.61
N ASP A 262 -14.05 21.44 -14.49
CA ASP A 262 -15.21 21.48 -15.38
C ASP A 262 -15.77 20.06 -15.63
N LEU A 263 -16.18 19.41 -14.54
CA LEU A 263 -16.69 18.04 -14.56
C LEU A 263 -18.21 18.05 -14.55
N ASP A 264 -18.78 17.20 -15.38
CA ASP A 264 -20.16 16.77 -15.23
C ASP A 264 -20.27 15.77 -14.06
N GLU A 265 -21.50 15.49 -13.64
CA GLU A 265 -21.77 14.54 -12.55
C GLU A 265 -21.19 13.15 -12.82
N SER A 266 -21.21 12.72 -14.09
CA SER A 266 -20.69 11.42 -14.49
C SER A 266 -19.15 11.36 -14.39
N GLY A 267 -18.46 12.42 -14.78
CA GLY A 267 -17.02 12.56 -14.65
C GLY A 267 -16.55 12.63 -13.20
N LEU A 268 -17.27 13.40 -12.37
CA LEU A 268 -17.00 13.49 -10.94
C LEU A 268 -17.17 12.12 -10.26
N ARG A 269 -18.28 11.42 -10.54
CA ARG A 269 -18.52 10.05 -10.03
C ARG A 269 -17.38 9.11 -10.39
N LYS A 270 -16.98 9.05 -11.66
CA LYS A 270 -15.91 8.16 -12.13
C LYS A 270 -14.59 8.46 -11.42
N MET A 271 -14.27 9.74 -11.22
CA MET A 271 -13.05 10.16 -10.55
C MET A 271 -13.04 9.76 -9.06
N VAL A 272 -14.15 9.99 -8.35
CA VAL A 272 -14.27 9.65 -6.93
C VAL A 272 -14.25 8.13 -6.71
N LEU A 273 -14.95 7.36 -7.55
CA LEU A 273 -14.92 5.90 -7.47
C LEU A 273 -13.54 5.31 -7.79
N ALA A 274 -12.80 5.93 -8.72
CA ALA A 274 -11.44 5.52 -9.02
C ALA A 274 -10.45 5.86 -7.89
N VAL A 275 -10.63 7.00 -7.22
CA VAL A 275 -9.73 7.46 -6.15
C VAL A 275 -10.54 8.08 -4.99
N PRO A 276 -11.16 7.24 -4.12
CA PRO A 276 -11.98 7.76 -3.02
C PRO A 276 -11.17 8.57 -1.99
N SER A 277 -9.86 8.37 -1.93
CA SER A 277 -8.97 9.11 -1.02
C SER A 277 -8.92 10.61 -1.30
N LEU A 278 -9.32 11.06 -2.50
CA LEU A 278 -9.37 12.48 -2.86
C LEU A 278 -10.21 13.32 -1.89
N LEU A 279 -11.29 12.74 -1.36
CA LEU A 279 -12.22 13.43 -0.47
C LEU A 279 -11.63 13.73 0.92
N GLY A 280 -10.51 13.09 1.26
CA GLY A 280 -9.80 13.34 2.51
C GLY A 280 -8.67 14.37 2.42
N TYR A 281 -8.40 14.93 1.23
CA TYR A 281 -7.33 15.90 1.06
C TYR A 281 -7.83 17.32 1.28
N SER A 282 -6.99 18.17 1.89
CA SER A 282 -7.27 19.61 1.99
C SER A 282 -7.31 20.22 0.58
N VAL A 283 -8.40 20.92 0.27
CA VAL A 283 -8.53 21.67 -0.98
C VAL A 283 -7.49 22.80 -1.01
N GLU A 284 -7.45 23.63 0.04
CA GLU A 284 -6.64 24.84 0.07
C GLU A 284 -5.15 24.52 0.25
N ASP A 285 -4.81 23.68 1.22
CA ASP A 285 -3.40 23.44 1.60
C ASP A 285 -2.70 22.38 0.75
N ASN A 286 -3.42 21.68 -0.13
CA ASN A 286 -2.84 20.60 -0.93
C ASN A 286 -3.25 20.68 -2.40
N MET A 287 -4.54 20.45 -2.71
CA MET A 287 -4.95 20.28 -4.11
C MET A 287 -4.82 21.58 -4.90
N ALA A 288 -5.26 22.72 -4.37
CA ALA A 288 -5.21 24.01 -5.06
C ALA A 288 -3.77 24.48 -5.31
N LEU A 289 -2.90 24.44 -4.30
CA LEU A 289 -1.50 24.82 -4.42
C LEU A 289 -0.76 23.97 -5.46
N LYS A 290 -1.04 22.67 -5.49
CA LYS A 290 -0.44 21.72 -6.42
C LYS A 290 -0.88 21.94 -7.85
N LEU A 291 -2.19 22.14 -8.07
CA LEU A 291 -2.70 22.44 -9.39
C LEU A 291 -2.15 23.76 -9.93
N GLU A 292 -2.01 24.76 -9.07
CA GLU A 292 -1.43 26.04 -9.46
C GLU A 292 0.08 25.93 -9.74
N TRP A 293 0.81 25.14 -8.95
CA TRP A 293 2.20 24.83 -9.23
C TRP A 293 2.37 24.13 -10.58
N LEU A 294 1.57 23.10 -10.87
CA LEU A 294 1.58 22.39 -12.16
C LEU A 294 1.24 23.33 -13.32
N ARG A 295 0.25 24.21 -13.12
CA ARG A 295 -0.14 25.22 -14.11
C ARG A 295 1.03 26.11 -14.48
N ARG A 296 1.76 26.63 -13.49
CA ARG A 296 2.91 27.52 -13.70
C ARG A 296 4.12 26.78 -14.26
N ARG A 297 4.43 25.60 -13.72
CA ARG A 297 5.63 24.83 -14.09
C ARG A 297 5.59 24.32 -15.53
N LEU A 298 4.41 23.97 -16.01
CA LEU A 298 4.19 23.37 -17.33
C LEU A 298 3.48 24.31 -18.30
N ASP A 299 3.16 25.55 -17.90
CA ASP A 299 2.39 26.52 -18.70
C ASP A 299 1.12 25.85 -19.29
N LEU A 300 0.29 25.31 -18.39
CA LEU A 300 -0.95 24.62 -18.73
C LEU A 300 -2.14 25.59 -18.69
N ASP A 301 -3.01 25.47 -19.68
CA ASP A 301 -4.37 25.98 -19.61
C ASP A 301 -5.26 25.04 -18.76
N ASP A 302 -6.49 25.47 -18.48
CA ASP A 302 -7.42 24.68 -17.66
C ASP A 302 -7.77 23.33 -18.34
N ALA A 303 -7.80 23.29 -19.67
CA ALA A 303 -8.02 22.07 -20.44
C ALA A 303 -6.85 21.06 -20.30
N GLY A 304 -5.61 21.55 -20.37
CA GLY A 304 -4.40 20.76 -20.16
C GLY A 304 -4.31 20.25 -18.72
N LEU A 305 -4.60 21.09 -17.74
CA LEU A 305 -4.65 20.72 -16.33
C LEU A 305 -5.70 19.62 -16.10
N ARG A 306 -6.91 19.81 -16.62
CA ARG A 306 -7.99 18.81 -16.59
C ARG A 306 -7.54 17.48 -17.20
N LYS A 307 -6.84 17.51 -18.34
CA LYS A 307 -6.33 16.30 -18.99
C LYS A 307 -5.33 15.55 -18.12
N VAL A 308 -4.41 16.25 -17.46
CA VAL A 308 -3.42 15.63 -16.57
C VAL A 308 -4.09 14.99 -15.37
N VAL A 309 -5.00 15.73 -14.71
CA VAL A 309 -5.69 15.25 -13.51
C VAL A 309 -6.63 14.09 -13.82
N LEU A 310 -7.44 14.17 -14.89
CA LEU A 310 -8.33 13.06 -15.29
C LEU A 310 -7.55 11.85 -15.79
N GLY A 311 -6.38 12.07 -16.41
CA GLY A 311 -5.49 10.99 -16.79
C GLY A 311 -4.96 10.23 -15.58
N ARG A 312 -4.66 10.93 -14.48
CA ARG A 312 -4.23 10.33 -13.19
C ARG A 312 -4.69 11.15 -11.99
N PRO A 313 -5.85 10.86 -11.41
CA PRO A 313 -6.35 11.61 -10.24
C PRO A 313 -5.47 11.41 -9.00
N GLN A 314 -4.72 10.29 -8.93
CA GLN A 314 -3.77 10.01 -7.84
C GLN A 314 -2.67 11.08 -7.69
N LEU A 315 -2.38 11.85 -8.76
CA LEU A 315 -1.45 12.98 -8.73
C LEU A 315 -1.79 13.98 -7.61
N LEU A 316 -3.08 14.18 -7.33
CA LEU A 316 -3.54 15.07 -6.27
C LEU A 316 -3.12 14.62 -4.87
N GLY A 317 -2.74 13.35 -4.68
CA GLY A 317 -2.20 12.83 -3.42
C GLY A 317 -0.67 12.94 -3.28
N LEU A 318 0.09 13.21 -4.34
CA LEU A 318 1.57 13.17 -4.33
C LEU A 318 2.19 14.49 -3.88
N SER A 319 3.21 14.49 -3.02
CA SER A 319 3.93 15.72 -2.63
C SER A 319 4.60 16.38 -3.86
N VAL A 320 4.45 17.71 -4.00
CA VAL A 320 5.09 18.46 -5.09
C VAL A 320 6.61 18.40 -4.94
N GLU A 321 7.11 18.67 -3.75
CA GLU A 321 8.55 18.80 -3.45
C GLU A 321 9.26 17.45 -3.51
N ASP A 322 8.62 16.40 -2.98
CA ASP A 322 9.26 15.09 -2.84
C ASP A 322 9.04 14.17 -4.04
N ASN A 323 7.96 14.38 -4.82
CA ASN A 323 7.57 13.43 -5.88
C ASN A 323 7.45 14.09 -7.26
N VAL A 324 6.67 15.16 -7.39
CA VAL A 324 6.31 15.72 -8.71
C VAL A 324 7.48 16.50 -9.30
N ALA A 325 8.06 17.45 -8.55
CA ALA A 325 9.12 18.32 -9.04
C ALA A 325 10.41 17.55 -9.39
N PRO A 326 10.95 16.67 -8.52
CA PRO A 326 12.18 15.93 -8.83
C PRO A 326 12.04 15.08 -10.10
N LYS A 327 10.84 14.55 -10.36
CA LYS A 327 10.56 13.73 -11.54
C LYS A 327 10.50 14.54 -12.83
N LEU A 328 9.91 15.74 -12.79
CA LEU A 328 9.91 16.64 -13.95
C LEU A 328 11.33 17.15 -14.24
N ASP A 329 12.10 17.47 -13.20
CA ASP A 329 13.47 17.94 -13.34
C ASP A 329 14.41 16.82 -13.85
N TRP A 330 14.21 15.60 -13.37
CA TRP A 330 14.90 14.42 -13.91
C TRP A 330 14.55 14.20 -15.38
N LEU A 331 13.28 14.28 -15.78
CA LEU A 331 12.88 14.13 -17.18
C LEU A 331 13.52 15.19 -18.08
N GLN A 332 13.51 16.46 -17.66
CA GLN A 332 14.15 17.53 -18.41
C GLN A 332 15.66 17.33 -18.51
N THR A 333 16.32 16.95 -17.43
CA THR A 333 17.78 16.76 -17.42
C THR A 333 18.18 15.52 -18.21
N ARG A 334 17.49 14.39 -18.04
CA ARG A 334 17.83 13.10 -18.66
C ARG A 334 17.67 13.11 -20.17
N PHE A 335 16.71 13.89 -20.66
CA PHE A 335 16.36 13.97 -22.07
C PHE A 335 16.59 15.35 -22.68
N ASP A 336 17.23 16.29 -21.97
CA ASP A 336 17.49 17.66 -22.45
C ASP A 336 16.24 18.30 -23.09
N LEU A 337 15.12 18.26 -22.35
CA LEU A 337 13.82 18.71 -22.84
C LEU A 337 13.61 20.18 -22.56
N ASP A 338 13.17 20.93 -23.58
CA ASP A 338 12.58 22.24 -23.37
C ASP A 338 11.21 22.14 -22.66
N ASP A 339 10.70 23.27 -22.17
CA ASP A 339 9.43 23.31 -21.44
C ASP A 339 8.24 22.88 -22.30
N VAL A 340 8.29 23.10 -23.62
CA VAL A 340 7.22 22.72 -24.56
C VAL A 340 7.18 21.19 -24.73
N GLN A 341 8.34 20.56 -24.86
CA GLN A 341 8.51 19.12 -24.95
C GLN A 341 8.13 18.43 -23.64
N LEU A 342 8.55 18.98 -22.49
CA LEU A 342 8.14 18.48 -21.18
C LEU A 342 6.62 18.54 -21.03
N ARG A 343 5.98 19.70 -21.31
CA ARG A 343 4.53 19.86 -21.29
C ARG A 343 3.85 18.81 -22.16
N LYS A 344 4.31 18.63 -23.40
CA LYS A 344 3.74 17.66 -24.34
C LYS A 344 3.87 16.23 -23.81
N MET A 345 5.00 15.88 -23.18
CA MET A 345 5.23 14.58 -22.58
C MET A 345 4.25 14.31 -21.44
N VAL A 346 4.10 15.25 -20.49
CA VAL A 346 3.16 15.15 -19.37
C VAL A 346 1.71 15.02 -19.86
N LEU A 347 1.31 15.83 -20.86
CA LEU A 347 -0.03 15.76 -21.46
C LEU A 347 -0.30 14.47 -22.24
N THR A 348 0.74 13.76 -22.67
CA THR A 348 0.61 12.50 -23.42
C THR A 348 0.62 11.29 -22.49
N LEU A 349 1.41 11.33 -21.41
CA LEU A 349 1.51 10.25 -20.43
C LEU A 349 1.42 10.78 -18.98
N PRO A 350 0.22 11.16 -18.49
CA PRO A 350 0.05 11.53 -17.08
C PRO A 350 0.44 10.39 -16.11
N SER A 351 0.41 9.12 -16.55
CA SER A 351 0.87 7.95 -15.76
C SER A 351 2.31 8.03 -15.30
N LEU A 352 3.14 8.89 -15.90
CA LEU A 352 4.56 8.97 -15.57
C LEU A 352 4.80 9.21 -14.07
N PHE A 353 3.87 9.89 -13.40
CA PHE A 353 3.99 10.20 -11.98
C PHE A 353 3.91 8.97 -11.08
N ASN A 354 3.35 7.85 -11.54
CA ASN A 354 3.25 6.61 -10.77
C ASN A 354 4.51 5.74 -10.84
N TYR A 355 5.36 5.92 -11.85
CA TYR A 355 6.56 5.09 -12.03
C TYR A 355 7.73 5.67 -11.23
N SER A 356 8.39 4.84 -10.41
CA SER A 356 9.67 5.24 -9.79
C SER A 356 10.72 5.46 -10.88
N VAL A 357 11.51 6.51 -10.74
CA VAL A 357 12.62 6.79 -11.65
C VAL A 357 13.67 5.69 -11.56
N GLU A 358 14.05 5.32 -10.34
CA GLU A 358 15.14 4.40 -10.03
C GLU A 358 14.74 2.93 -10.23
N ALA A 359 13.54 2.56 -9.80
CA ALA A 359 13.09 1.17 -9.83
C ALA A 359 12.42 0.78 -11.15
N ASN A 360 11.95 1.75 -11.96
CA ASN A 360 11.20 1.44 -13.18
C ASN A 360 11.74 2.14 -14.43
N LEU A 361 11.82 3.48 -14.42
CA LEU A 361 12.14 4.22 -15.64
C LEU A 361 13.59 3.99 -16.09
N GLU A 362 14.58 4.15 -15.21
CA GLU A 362 16.00 4.00 -15.59
C GLU A 362 16.34 2.56 -16.03
N PRO A 363 15.91 1.48 -15.33
CA PRO A 363 16.14 0.11 -15.80
C PRO A 363 15.53 -0.14 -17.18
N LYS A 364 14.34 0.39 -17.45
CA LYS A 364 13.66 0.27 -18.75
C LYS A 364 14.39 1.02 -19.86
N LEU A 365 14.89 2.22 -19.57
CA LEU A 365 15.71 2.98 -20.50
C LEU A 365 17.04 2.28 -20.77
N HIS A 366 17.70 1.76 -19.73
CA HIS A 366 18.95 1.01 -19.86
C HIS A 366 18.75 -0.26 -20.71
N TRP A 367 17.66 -1.00 -20.48
CA TRP A 367 17.30 -2.14 -21.31
C TRP A 367 17.06 -1.74 -22.76
N LEU A 368 16.30 -0.67 -23.03
CA LEU A 368 16.08 -0.18 -24.39
C LEU A 368 17.38 0.22 -25.09
N GLN A 369 18.28 0.90 -24.38
CA GLN A 369 19.58 1.30 -24.92
C GLN A 369 20.45 0.09 -25.25
N THR A 370 20.47 -0.91 -24.37
CA THR A 370 21.32 -2.11 -24.53
C THR A 370 20.76 -3.04 -25.60
N ARG A 371 19.45 -3.33 -25.56
CA ARG A 371 18.79 -4.27 -26.47
C ARG A 371 18.75 -3.79 -27.93
N LEU A 372 18.64 -2.47 -28.13
CA LEU A 372 18.58 -1.86 -29.45
C LEU A 372 19.85 -1.10 -29.83
N ASP A 373 20.93 -1.16 -29.02
CA ASP A 373 22.19 -0.44 -29.26
C ASP A 373 21.95 1.04 -29.64
N LEU A 374 21.20 1.75 -28.78
CA LEU A 374 20.82 3.15 -28.97
C LEU A 374 21.78 4.07 -28.22
N ASP A 375 22.28 5.08 -28.93
CA ASP A 375 22.94 6.22 -28.29
C ASP A 375 21.93 7.10 -27.52
N GLY A 376 22.45 8.07 -26.77
CA GLY A 376 21.60 8.97 -25.97
C GLY A 376 20.64 9.83 -26.80
N GLU A 377 21.03 10.23 -28.01
CA GLU A 377 20.22 11.07 -28.89
C GLU A 377 19.08 10.26 -29.52
N GLN A 378 19.38 9.03 -29.96
CA GLN A 378 18.41 8.08 -30.48
C GLN A 378 17.40 7.68 -29.42
N LEU A 379 17.85 7.39 -28.19
CA LEU A 379 16.95 7.11 -27.07
C LEU A 379 16.01 8.31 -26.82
N ARG A 380 16.57 9.52 -26.74
CA ARG A 380 15.79 10.75 -26.58
C ARG A 380 14.73 10.88 -27.67
N LYS A 381 15.12 10.71 -28.93
CA LYS A 381 14.22 10.78 -30.09
C LYS A 381 13.08 9.77 -29.98
N VAL A 382 13.38 8.54 -29.58
CA VAL A 382 12.40 7.46 -29.41
C VAL A 382 11.40 7.80 -28.30
N VAL A 383 11.87 8.21 -27.14
CA VAL A 383 11.05 8.51 -25.95
C VAL A 383 10.19 9.76 -26.18
N VAL A 384 10.73 10.82 -26.77
CA VAL A 384 9.98 12.06 -27.03
C VAL A 384 8.94 11.86 -28.15
N ALA A 385 9.24 11.04 -29.17
CA ALA A 385 8.30 10.74 -30.23
C ALA A 385 7.14 9.83 -29.78
N PHE A 386 7.37 8.97 -28.78
CA PHE A 386 6.34 8.09 -28.24
C PHE A 386 6.49 7.93 -26.71
N PRO A 387 6.11 8.94 -25.91
CA PRO A 387 6.17 8.85 -24.45
C PRO A 387 5.46 7.63 -23.84
N PRO A 388 4.31 7.15 -24.38
CA PRO A 388 3.65 5.96 -23.85
C PRO A 388 4.52 4.70 -23.83
N LEU A 389 5.65 4.67 -24.54
CA LEU A 389 6.67 3.63 -24.43
C LEU A 389 7.08 3.37 -22.97
N LEU A 390 7.20 4.41 -22.15
CA LEU A 390 7.61 4.31 -20.75
C LEU A 390 6.60 3.53 -19.89
N GLY A 391 5.33 3.47 -20.32
CA GLY A 391 4.30 2.69 -19.65
C GLY A 391 4.18 1.25 -20.11
N LEU A 392 4.94 0.81 -21.12
CA LEU A 392 4.89 -0.56 -21.62
C LEU A 392 5.80 -1.50 -20.79
N SER A 393 5.35 -2.73 -20.56
CA SER A 393 6.18 -3.78 -19.94
C SER A 393 7.35 -4.17 -20.85
N VAL A 394 8.52 -4.41 -20.29
CA VAL A 394 9.67 -4.90 -21.06
C VAL A 394 9.42 -6.35 -21.46
N GLU A 395 9.18 -7.21 -20.49
CA GLU A 395 9.03 -8.67 -20.67
C GLU A 395 7.76 -9.04 -21.42
N ASN A 396 6.63 -8.40 -21.10
CA ASN A 396 5.33 -8.83 -21.61
C ASN A 396 4.92 -8.09 -22.89
N ASN A 397 5.66 -7.05 -23.28
CA ASN A 397 5.24 -6.17 -24.36
C ASN A 397 6.37 -5.81 -25.33
N MET A 398 7.49 -5.25 -24.86
CA MET A 398 8.57 -4.81 -25.75
C MET A 398 9.36 -5.98 -26.31
N GLU A 399 9.90 -6.85 -25.46
CA GLU A 399 10.74 -7.98 -25.90
C GLU A 399 10.02 -8.93 -26.86
N PRO A 400 8.78 -9.39 -26.59
CA PRO A 400 8.06 -10.27 -27.52
C PRO A 400 7.82 -9.62 -28.88
N LYS A 401 7.71 -8.28 -28.95
CA LYS A 401 7.57 -7.56 -30.22
C LYS A 401 8.88 -7.46 -30.97
N LEU A 402 10.00 -7.26 -30.26
CA LEU A 402 11.32 -7.28 -30.87
C LEU A 402 11.63 -8.67 -31.43
N CYS A 403 11.37 -9.74 -30.66
CA CYS A 403 11.47 -11.12 -31.14
C CYS A 403 10.58 -11.37 -32.37
N PHE A 404 9.33 -10.89 -32.37
CA PHE A 404 8.46 -10.99 -33.56
C PHE A 404 9.06 -10.29 -34.79
N PHE A 405 9.70 -9.12 -34.62
CA PHE A 405 10.34 -8.42 -35.73
C PHE A 405 11.59 -9.16 -36.26
N GLU A 406 12.35 -9.78 -35.38
CA GLU A 406 13.56 -10.52 -35.76
C GLU A 406 13.23 -11.90 -36.35
N GLU A 407 12.44 -12.71 -35.64
CA GLU A 407 12.17 -14.10 -35.98
C GLU A 407 11.05 -14.26 -37.01
N GLU A 408 9.92 -13.56 -36.84
CA GLU A 408 8.76 -13.72 -37.72
C GLU A 408 8.85 -12.78 -38.95
N LEU A 409 9.35 -11.56 -38.82
CA LEU A 409 9.55 -10.68 -39.98
C LEU A 409 10.93 -10.84 -40.65
N GLY A 410 11.85 -11.57 -40.04
CA GLY A 410 13.18 -11.83 -40.60
C GLY A 410 14.08 -10.60 -40.66
N LEU A 411 13.83 -9.59 -39.81
CA LEU A 411 14.63 -8.37 -39.79
C LEU A 411 15.92 -8.59 -38.99
N SER A 412 17.03 -8.06 -39.49
CA SER A 412 18.26 -7.98 -38.72
C SER A 412 18.11 -7.05 -37.50
N PRO A 413 18.90 -7.24 -36.42
CA PRO A 413 18.86 -6.33 -35.27
C PRO A 413 19.06 -4.84 -35.64
N SER A 414 19.87 -4.56 -36.66
CA SER A 414 20.06 -3.21 -37.20
C SER A 414 18.81 -2.64 -37.88
N GLU A 415 18.06 -3.46 -38.61
CA GLU A 415 16.81 -3.05 -39.26
C GLU A 415 15.70 -2.86 -38.23
N VAL A 416 15.66 -3.69 -37.19
CA VAL A 416 14.76 -3.52 -36.05
C VAL A 416 15.06 -2.21 -35.34
N ARG A 417 16.33 -1.90 -35.04
CA ARG A 417 16.74 -0.60 -34.50
C ARG A 417 16.24 0.55 -35.37
N ALA A 418 16.54 0.54 -36.66
CA ALA A 418 16.11 1.58 -37.60
C ALA A 418 14.58 1.71 -37.67
N SER A 419 13.87 0.58 -37.59
CA SER A 419 12.40 0.53 -37.53
C SER A 419 11.87 1.18 -36.24
N ILE A 420 12.46 0.90 -35.07
CA ILE A 420 12.00 1.52 -33.82
C ILE A 420 12.33 3.01 -33.79
N VAL A 421 13.54 3.41 -34.19
CA VAL A 421 13.95 4.83 -34.21
C VAL A 421 13.10 5.65 -35.18
N SER A 422 12.69 5.08 -36.32
CA SER A 422 11.83 5.76 -37.29
C SER A 422 10.37 5.87 -36.83
N ALA A 423 9.83 4.85 -36.18
CA ALA A 423 8.45 4.85 -35.69
C ALA A 423 8.30 4.04 -34.38
N PRO A 424 8.59 4.67 -33.21
CA PRO A 424 8.51 4.00 -31.91
C PRO A 424 7.12 3.44 -31.58
N SER A 425 6.07 4.08 -32.12
CA SER A 425 4.67 3.66 -31.93
C SER A 425 4.37 2.24 -32.43
N ARG A 426 5.28 1.61 -33.19
CA ARG A 426 5.20 0.18 -33.56
C ARG A 426 5.16 -0.73 -32.32
N LEU A 427 5.88 -0.37 -31.25
CA LEU A 427 5.83 -1.13 -29.99
C LEU A 427 4.49 -1.03 -29.27
N GLY A 428 3.69 0.00 -29.57
CA GLY A 428 2.35 0.19 -29.00
C GLY A 428 1.23 -0.63 -29.66
N ARG A 429 1.51 -1.43 -30.69
CA ARG A 429 0.49 -2.18 -31.44
C ARG A 429 0.44 -3.65 -31.02
N SER A 430 -0.77 -4.22 -30.98
CA SER A 430 -0.98 -5.60 -30.51
C SER A 430 -0.37 -6.64 -31.46
N LEU A 431 0.35 -7.62 -30.91
CA LEU A 431 0.83 -8.76 -31.69
C LEU A 431 -0.33 -9.66 -32.13
N LYS A 432 -1.24 -9.98 -31.18
CA LYS A 432 -2.34 -10.93 -31.37
C LYS A 432 -3.36 -10.44 -32.39
N THR A 433 -3.84 -9.20 -32.25
CA THR A 433 -4.96 -8.69 -33.08
C THR A 433 -4.49 -7.94 -34.32
N ARG A 434 -3.23 -7.48 -34.32
CA ARG A 434 -2.74 -6.52 -35.30
C ARG A 434 -1.61 -7.07 -36.16
N TYR A 435 -0.50 -7.51 -35.57
CA TYR A 435 0.67 -7.89 -36.35
C TYR A 435 0.57 -9.28 -36.96
N ARG A 436 0.27 -10.31 -36.14
CA ARG A 436 0.23 -11.71 -36.61
C ARG A 436 -0.86 -11.98 -37.66
N PRO A 437 -2.12 -11.51 -37.52
CA PRO A 437 -3.14 -11.73 -38.54
C PRO A 437 -2.77 -11.08 -39.87
N ARG A 438 -2.18 -9.88 -39.82
CA ARG A 438 -1.71 -9.17 -41.02
C ARG A 438 -0.52 -9.88 -41.68
N LEU A 439 0.39 -10.43 -40.88
CA LEU A 439 1.51 -11.20 -41.39
C LEU A 439 1.04 -12.49 -42.06
N GLU A 440 0.08 -13.22 -41.48
CA GLU A 440 -0.52 -14.42 -42.06
C GLU A 440 -1.12 -14.13 -43.44
N VAL A 441 -1.97 -13.09 -43.55
CA VAL A 441 -2.59 -12.75 -44.83
C VAL A 441 -1.60 -12.18 -45.85
N CYS A 442 -0.59 -11.43 -45.42
CA CYS A 442 0.47 -10.96 -46.32
C CYS A 442 1.26 -12.14 -46.90
N ARG A 443 1.65 -13.11 -46.06
CA ARG A 443 2.36 -14.32 -46.50
C ARG A 443 1.50 -15.17 -47.43
N ALA A 444 0.22 -15.38 -47.08
CA ALA A 444 -0.72 -16.14 -47.91
C ALA A 444 -0.96 -15.49 -49.28
N ALA A 445 -0.94 -14.15 -49.35
CA ALA A 445 -1.09 -13.40 -50.59
C ALA A 445 0.23 -13.17 -51.35
N GLY A 446 1.37 -13.64 -50.84
CA GLY A 446 2.69 -13.38 -51.44
C GLY A 446 3.10 -11.90 -51.44
N VAL A 447 2.54 -11.12 -50.52
CA VAL A 447 2.80 -9.68 -50.38
C VAL A 447 3.94 -9.47 -49.39
N ASP A 448 4.79 -8.47 -49.64
CA ASP A 448 5.90 -8.11 -48.76
C ASP A 448 5.46 -7.95 -47.29
N ALA A 449 6.05 -8.77 -46.42
CA ALA A 449 5.77 -8.80 -44.99
C ALA A 449 6.16 -7.49 -44.28
N SER A 450 7.10 -6.71 -44.85
CA SER A 450 7.51 -5.41 -44.28
C SER A 450 6.36 -4.39 -44.23
N LEU A 451 5.34 -4.55 -45.10
CA LEU A 451 4.16 -3.70 -45.12
C LEU A 451 3.38 -3.73 -43.81
N VAL A 452 3.47 -4.83 -43.05
CA VAL A 452 2.86 -4.98 -41.73
C VAL A 452 3.37 -3.90 -40.76
N LEU A 453 4.66 -3.53 -40.86
CA LEU A 453 5.27 -2.46 -40.05
C LEU A 453 5.04 -1.07 -40.62
N SER A 454 5.11 -0.92 -41.94
CA SER A 454 4.90 0.36 -42.64
C SER A 454 3.47 0.87 -42.48
N TYR A 455 2.51 -0.05 -42.37
CA TYR A 455 1.09 0.24 -42.20
C TYR A 455 0.58 -0.12 -40.81
N ALA A 456 1.48 -0.19 -39.82
CA ALA A 456 1.17 -0.54 -38.44
C ALA A 456 0.22 0.43 -37.74
N THR A 457 -0.01 1.64 -38.26
CA THR A 457 -0.90 2.66 -37.65
C THR A 457 -2.22 2.86 -38.41
N ILE A 458 -2.38 2.36 -39.63
CA ILE A 458 -3.60 2.58 -40.44
C ILE A 458 -4.67 1.53 -40.16
N VAL A 459 -5.94 1.89 -40.27
CA VAL A 459 -7.07 0.96 -40.09
C VAL A 459 -7.04 -0.20 -41.10
N ASP A 460 -7.65 -1.32 -40.73
CA ASP A 460 -7.59 -2.59 -41.46
C ASP A 460 -8.10 -2.49 -42.90
N GLU A 461 -9.19 -1.76 -43.15
CA GLU A 461 -9.72 -1.50 -44.49
C GLU A 461 -8.69 -0.82 -45.42
N LYS A 462 -7.99 0.20 -44.91
CA LYS A 462 -6.97 0.93 -45.67
C LYS A 462 -5.73 0.07 -45.88
N PHE A 463 -5.37 -0.75 -44.92
CA PHE A 463 -4.29 -1.72 -45.04
C PHE A 463 -4.60 -2.74 -46.13
N CYS A 464 -5.76 -3.41 -46.05
CA CYS A 464 -6.22 -4.38 -47.03
C CYS A 464 -6.26 -3.79 -48.44
N LYS A 465 -6.79 -2.57 -48.61
CA LYS A 465 -6.81 -1.88 -49.92
C LYS A 465 -5.41 -1.60 -50.47
N ARG A 466 -4.46 -1.19 -49.63
CA ARG A 466 -3.08 -0.88 -50.05
C ARG A 466 -2.23 -2.13 -50.28
N ALA A 467 -2.41 -3.16 -49.46
CA ALA A 467 -1.76 -4.45 -49.61
C ALA A 467 -2.40 -5.33 -50.70
N ARG A 468 -3.56 -4.91 -51.25
CA ARG A 468 -4.37 -5.68 -52.20
C ARG A 468 -4.82 -7.03 -51.65
N ILE A 469 -5.17 -7.05 -50.35
CA ILE A 469 -5.64 -8.24 -49.62
C ILE A 469 -7.14 -8.09 -49.36
N PRO A 470 -7.97 -9.13 -49.56
CA PRO A 470 -9.38 -9.10 -49.20
C PRO A 470 -9.58 -8.86 -47.71
N LEU A 471 -10.49 -7.95 -47.33
CA LEU A 471 -10.76 -7.64 -45.92
C LEU A 471 -11.24 -8.87 -45.14
N GLU A 472 -12.02 -9.74 -45.78
CA GLU A 472 -12.56 -10.93 -45.13
C GLU A 472 -11.50 -11.98 -44.82
N ALA A 473 -10.42 -12.03 -45.60
CA ALA A 473 -9.27 -12.88 -45.27
C ALA A 473 -8.58 -12.40 -43.98
N LEU A 474 -8.48 -11.07 -43.79
CA LEU A 474 -7.92 -10.50 -42.56
C LEU A 474 -8.84 -10.71 -41.36
N ARG A 475 -10.16 -10.54 -41.52
CA ARG A 475 -11.12 -10.82 -40.44
C ARG A 475 -11.10 -12.30 -40.05
N ALA A 476 -11.07 -13.21 -41.02
CA ALA A 476 -10.94 -14.63 -40.75
C ALA A 476 -9.64 -14.97 -39.99
N ALA A 477 -8.51 -14.34 -40.34
CA ALA A 477 -7.26 -14.51 -39.61
C ALA A 477 -7.29 -13.91 -38.19
N GLN A 478 -8.12 -12.88 -37.95
CA GLN A 478 -8.35 -12.33 -36.61
C GLN A 478 -9.30 -13.19 -35.76
N GLU A 479 -10.26 -13.87 -36.38
CA GLU A 479 -11.23 -14.76 -35.72
C GLU A 479 -10.70 -16.17 -35.47
N LYS A 480 -9.72 -16.65 -36.27
CA LYS A 480 -9.01 -17.90 -35.98
C LYS A 480 -8.34 -17.80 -34.61
N ARG A 481 -8.91 -18.46 -33.59
CA ARG A 481 -8.16 -18.83 -32.39
C ARG A 481 -7.01 -19.75 -32.83
N PRO A 482 -5.74 -19.38 -32.63
CA PRO A 482 -4.68 -20.36 -32.82
C PRO A 482 -4.83 -21.46 -31.75
N PRO A 483 -4.76 -22.75 -32.12
CA PRO A 483 -4.57 -23.81 -31.13
C PRO A 483 -3.18 -23.63 -30.51
N GLY A 484 -3.12 -23.66 -29.17
CA GLY A 484 -1.90 -23.79 -28.34
C GLY A 484 -0.61 -23.27 -28.96
N TYR A 485 -0.29 -22.00 -28.72
CA TYR A 485 1.05 -21.48 -29.04
C TYR A 485 2.07 -22.12 -28.10
N ARG A 486 2.79 -23.16 -28.56
CA ARG A 486 4.08 -23.53 -27.95
C ARG A 486 5.09 -22.43 -28.28
N ARG A 487 5.76 -21.91 -27.26
CA ARG A 487 6.96 -21.08 -27.39
C ARG A 487 7.94 -21.74 -28.38
N PRO A 488 8.47 -21.03 -29.39
CA PRO A 488 9.80 -21.33 -29.86
C PRO A 488 10.72 -21.03 -28.68
N LEU A 489 11.42 -22.05 -28.17
CA LEU A 489 12.61 -21.84 -27.36
C LEU A 489 13.58 -21.07 -28.27
N CYS A 490 13.68 -19.75 -28.07
CA CYS A 490 14.86 -19.02 -28.49
C CYS A 490 16.02 -19.76 -27.81
N SER A 491 16.84 -20.43 -28.61
CA SER A 491 17.83 -21.40 -28.17
C SER A 491 18.66 -20.83 -27.02
N LYS A 492 18.50 -21.41 -25.83
CA LYS A 492 19.61 -21.49 -24.89
C LYS A 492 20.75 -22.22 -25.60
N GLU A 493 21.96 -21.70 -25.41
CA GLU A 493 23.26 -22.29 -25.78
C GLU A 493 23.62 -22.25 -27.27
N ALA A 494 24.30 -21.16 -27.67
CA ALA A 494 25.48 -21.30 -28.52
C ALA A 494 26.70 -21.19 -27.60
N ASP A 495 27.36 -22.33 -27.38
CA ASP A 495 28.71 -22.41 -26.85
C ASP A 495 29.62 -21.44 -27.63
N ILE A 496 30.00 -20.32 -27.01
CA ILE A 496 31.26 -19.66 -27.36
C ILE A 496 32.33 -20.35 -26.52
N THR A 497 32.76 -21.52 -26.99
CA THR A 497 34.08 -22.03 -26.68
C THR A 497 35.09 -21.09 -27.33
N VAL A 498 35.64 -20.15 -26.56
CA VAL A 498 36.88 -19.49 -26.95
C VAL A 498 37.99 -20.53 -26.83
N ALA A 499 38.21 -21.27 -27.91
CA ALA A 499 39.38 -22.08 -28.10
C ALA A 499 40.60 -21.15 -28.14
N VAL A 500 41.31 -21.08 -27.01
CA VAL A 500 42.68 -20.55 -26.97
C VAL A 500 43.59 -21.64 -27.53
N ALA A 501 44.13 -21.40 -28.72
CA ALA A 501 45.28 -22.12 -29.26
C ALA A 501 46.33 -21.12 -29.80
N PRO A 502 47.62 -21.46 -29.75
CA PRO A 502 48.66 -20.52 -29.35
C PRO A 502 49.41 -19.91 -30.54
N CYS A 503 49.80 -18.64 -30.40
CA CYS A 503 50.93 -18.07 -31.14
C CYS A 503 51.84 -17.34 -30.15
N ALA A 504 53.04 -17.89 -29.97
CA ALA A 504 54.17 -17.27 -29.27
C ALA A 504 55.08 -16.55 -30.29
N PRO A 505 56.19 -15.89 -29.88
CA PRO A 505 56.21 -14.60 -29.18
C PRO A 505 57.14 -13.59 -29.89
N ALA A 506 57.01 -12.29 -29.57
CA ALA A 506 58.11 -11.35 -29.77
C ALA A 506 58.21 -10.39 -28.57
N ALA A 507 59.42 -10.37 -28.01
CA ALA A 507 59.81 -9.83 -26.72
C ALA A 507 59.89 -8.30 -26.67
N PHE A 508 59.85 -7.74 -25.44
CA PHE A 508 60.79 -6.79 -24.81
C PHE A 508 60.11 -6.26 -23.51
N LEU A 509 60.42 -6.81 -22.32
CA LEU A 509 61.40 -6.31 -21.32
C LEU A 509 61.06 -4.86 -20.87
N VAL A 510 60.68 -4.49 -19.63
CA VAL A 510 61.19 -4.74 -18.24
C VAL A 510 60.16 -4.16 -17.21
N PRO A 511 60.10 -4.59 -15.92
CA PRO A 511 58.97 -4.39 -14.99
C PRO A 511 59.14 -3.22 -13.99
N PRO A 512 58.13 -2.93 -13.13
CA PRO A 512 58.34 -3.21 -11.69
C PRO A 512 57.09 -3.63 -10.87
N ARG A 513 57.33 -4.64 -10.01
CA ARG A 513 56.90 -4.90 -8.61
C ARG A 513 55.45 -4.69 -8.10
N PRO A 514 54.99 -5.53 -7.15
CA PRO A 514 53.59 -5.64 -6.76
C PRO A 514 53.17 -4.56 -5.77
N ARG A 515 52.02 -3.91 -6.01
CA ARG A 515 51.32 -3.12 -4.98
C ARG A 515 50.04 -3.84 -4.56
N ARG A 516 49.97 -4.03 -3.24
CA ARG A 516 48.88 -4.55 -2.42
C ARG A 516 47.49 -4.19 -2.96
N ARG A 517 46.57 -5.16 -2.94
CA ARG A 517 45.11 -4.97 -2.99
C ARG A 517 44.73 -3.86 -2.00
N ALA A 518 44.37 -2.70 -2.51
CA ALA A 518 43.62 -1.70 -1.76
C ALA A 518 42.15 -2.13 -1.78
N ALA A 519 41.55 -2.22 -0.59
CA ALA A 519 40.13 -2.44 -0.40
C ALA A 519 39.32 -1.34 -1.11
N ALA A 520 38.25 -1.73 -1.80
CA ALA A 520 37.26 -0.80 -2.32
C ALA A 520 36.59 -0.05 -1.15
N PRO A 521 36.28 1.25 -1.29
CA PRO A 521 35.66 2.02 -0.21
C PRO A 521 34.21 1.57 0.03
N PRO A 522 33.67 1.74 1.25
CA PRO A 522 32.30 1.36 1.55
C PRO A 522 31.35 2.29 0.78
N ARG A 523 30.47 1.70 -0.03
CA ARG A 523 29.35 2.43 -0.64
C ARG A 523 28.43 2.89 0.48
N ARG A 524 28.22 4.20 0.56
CA ARG A 524 27.27 4.87 1.47
C ARG A 524 25.89 4.24 1.30
N ALA A 525 25.31 3.81 2.42
CA ALA A 525 23.95 3.30 2.49
C ALA A 525 22.95 4.41 2.14
N LEU A 526 22.21 4.21 1.05
CA LEU A 526 21.02 4.99 0.72
C LEU A 526 19.83 4.32 1.43
N LYS A 527 19.10 5.11 2.23
CA LYS A 527 17.81 4.71 2.80
C LYS A 527 16.77 4.68 1.68
N GLY A 528 16.44 3.48 1.23
CA GLY A 528 15.32 3.14 0.36
C GLY A 528 14.94 1.68 0.64
N ASP A 529 13.65 1.36 0.58
CA ASP A 529 13.02 0.12 1.08
C ASP A 529 13.89 -1.16 1.03
N SER A 530 14.16 -1.71 2.21
CA SER A 530 14.95 -2.95 2.44
C SER A 530 14.29 -4.23 1.90
N THR A 531 13.03 -4.15 1.46
CA THR A 531 12.23 -5.21 0.83
C THR A 531 12.83 -5.73 -0.47
N ILE A 532 13.49 -4.85 -1.23
CA ILE A 532 13.87 -5.09 -2.63
C ILE A 532 15.20 -5.86 -2.75
N THR A 533 16.08 -5.79 -1.74
CA THR A 533 17.45 -6.31 -1.85
C THR A 533 17.57 -7.83 -1.75
N VAL A 534 16.54 -8.52 -1.25
CA VAL A 534 16.54 -9.98 -1.02
C VAL A 534 16.03 -10.76 -2.22
N LEU A 535 14.97 -10.28 -2.89
CA LEU A 535 14.37 -10.98 -4.03
C LEU A 535 15.23 -10.93 -5.30
N HIS A 536 16.05 -9.88 -5.47
CA HIS A 536 17.02 -9.79 -6.57
C HIS A 536 18.18 -10.80 -6.52
N GLN A 537 18.28 -11.62 -5.46
CA GLN A 537 19.31 -12.65 -5.33
C GLN A 537 18.91 -14.02 -5.89
N PHE A 538 17.62 -14.18 -6.25
CA PHE A 538 17.05 -15.41 -6.80
C PHE A 538 16.72 -15.19 -8.27
N GLU A 539 16.97 -16.21 -9.10
CA GLU A 539 16.67 -16.15 -10.53
C GLU A 539 15.19 -16.48 -10.82
N SER A 540 14.51 -17.13 -9.86
CA SER A 540 13.09 -17.49 -9.93
C SER A 540 12.50 -17.77 -8.54
N VAL A 541 11.20 -17.51 -8.37
CA VAL A 541 10.45 -17.88 -7.16
C VAL A 541 9.28 -18.79 -7.55
N VAL A 542 9.09 -19.87 -6.78
CA VAL A 542 7.96 -20.81 -6.91
C VAL A 542 7.03 -20.63 -5.71
N LEU A 543 5.74 -20.43 -5.95
CA LEU A 543 4.71 -20.27 -4.93
C LEU A 543 3.80 -21.50 -4.88
N ASP A 544 3.47 -21.96 -3.68
CA ASP A 544 2.47 -22.99 -3.46
C ASP A 544 1.05 -22.41 -3.54
N PRO A 545 0.17 -22.90 -4.43
CA PRO A 545 -1.21 -22.46 -4.49
C PRO A 545 -2.03 -22.82 -3.24
N ALA A 546 -1.59 -23.77 -2.39
CA ALA A 546 -2.23 -24.05 -1.11
C ALA A 546 -2.13 -22.88 -0.10
N LEU A 547 -1.29 -21.87 -0.37
CA LEU A 547 -1.29 -20.57 0.33
C LEU A 547 -2.60 -19.79 0.13
N ALA A 548 -3.51 -20.26 -0.74
CA ALA A 548 -4.82 -19.68 -1.01
C ALA A 548 -5.86 -19.84 0.10
N ALA A 549 -5.60 -20.63 1.15
CA ALA A 549 -6.53 -20.76 2.28
C ALA A 549 -6.88 -19.40 2.94
N ASP A 550 -5.99 -18.40 2.81
CA ASP A 550 -6.19 -17.04 3.34
C ASP A 550 -6.84 -16.07 2.33
N GLY A 551 -7.29 -16.56 1.16
CA GLY A 551 -8.00 -15.77 0.14
C GLY A 551 -7.19 -14.68 -0.56
N ASN A 552 -5.85 -14.68 -0.40
CA ASN A 552 -4.97 -13.59 -0.85
C ASN A 552 -3.80 -14.05 -1.75
N PHE A 553 -3.83 -15.28 -2.27
CA PHE A 553 -2.76 -15.84 -3.14
C PHE A 553 -2.40 -14.89 -4.29
N TRP A 554 -3.42 -14.26 -4.90
CA TRP A 554 -3.26 -13.28 -5.96
C TRP A 554 -2.39 -12.07 -5.59
N ILE A 555 -2.51 -11.55 -4.36
CA ILE A 555 -1.72 -10.40 -3.91
C ILE A 555 -0.23 -10.76 -3.82
N TYR A 556 0.09 -12.01 -3.46
CA TYR A 556 1.48 -12.46 -3.35
C TYR A 556 2.09 -12.73 -4.73
N ALA A 557 1.30 -13.31 -5.63
CA ALA A 557 1.65 -13.40 -7.04
C ALA A 557 1.94 -12.02 -7.65
N LEU A 558 1.10 -11.02 -7.33
CA LEU A 558 1.28 -9.64 -7.80
C LEU A 558 2.58 -9.00 -7.31
N VAL A 559 2.97 -9.22 -6.04
CA VAL A 559 4.22 -8.65 -5.49
C VAL A 559 5.45 -9.23 -6.18
N VAL A 560 5.46 -10.54 -6.44
CA VAL A 560 6.57 -11.20 -7.16
C VAL A 560 6.67 -10.67 -8.59
N VAL A 561 5.53 -10.51 -9.26
CA VAL A 561 5.46 -10.06 -10.66
C VAL A 561 5.73 -8.55 -10.82
N GLU A 562 5.09 -7.70 -10.02
CA GLU A 562 5.17 -6.24 -10.16
C GLU A 562 6.45 -5.64 -9.56
N GLN A 563 6.98 -6.23 -8.48
CA GLN A 563 8.15 -5.68 -7.76
C GLN A 563 9.44 -6.49 -7.96
N GLY A 564 9.35 -7.79 -8.21
CA GLY A 564 10.51 -8.64 -8.48
C GLY A 564 11.02 -8.56 -9.92
N GLY A 565 10.12 -8.34 -10.89
CA GLY A 565 10.47 -8.42 -12.32
C GLY A 565 10.88 -9.83 -12.76
N PHE A 566 10.31 -10.85 -12.10
CA PHE A 566 10.52 -12.26 -12.44
C PHE A 566 9.18 -12.91 -12.82
N PRO A 567 9.17 -13.91 -13.72
CA PRO A 567 7.97 -14.65 -14.03
C PRO A 567 7.46 -15.45 -12.81
N LEU A 568 6.14 -15.49 -12.62
CA LEU A 568 5.50 -16.24 -11.54
C LEU A 568 5.53 -17.74 -11.83
N ASN A 569 6.08 -18.55 -10.91
CA ASN A 569 6.02 -20.00 -10.98
C ASN A 569 5.13 -20.52 -9.84
N VAL A 570 4.28 -21.51 -10.14
CA VAL A 570 3.33 -22.09 -9.19
C VAL A 570 3.61 -23.58 -9.04
N LEU A 571 3.65 -24.08 -7.80
CA LEU A 571 3.86 -25.48 -7.49
C LEU A 571 2.60 -26.29 -7.87
N GLY A 572 2.71 -27.31 -8.71
CA GLY A 572 1.52 -28.08 -9.11
C GLY A 572 1.76 -29.04 -10.28
N ASP A 573 0.66 -29.61 -10.79
CA ASP A 573 0.69 -30.49 -11.96
C ASP A 573 0.98 -29.66 -13.24
N PRO A 574 2.05 -29.96 -14.01
CA PRO A 574 2.38 -29.27 -15.26
C PRO A 574 1.27 -29.31 -16.33
N GLU A 575 0.29 -30.22 -16.22
CA GLU A 575 -0.87 -30.26 -17.12
C GLU A 575 -2.00 -29.28 -16.71
N ALA A 576 -1.94 -28.69 -15.52
CA ALA A 576 -2.93 -27.71 -15.05
C ALA A 576 -2.71 -26.33 -15.67
N SER A 577 -3.79 -25.70 -16.14
CA SER A 577 -3.75 -24.33 -16.67
C SER A 577 -3.38 -23.34 -15.57
N ALA A 578 -2.39 -22.48 -15.83
CA ALA A 578 -2.00 -21.41 -14.92
C ALA A 578 -3.18 -20.50 -14.53
N THR A 579 -4.11 -20.29 -15.46
CA THR A 579 -5.34 -19.50 -15.26
C THR A 579 -6.28 -20.17 -14.25
N ASP A 580 -6.41 -21.51 -14.29
CA ASP A 580 -7.27 -22.26 -13.37
C ASP A 580 -6.67 -22.28 -11.95
N LEU A 581 -5.34 -22.35 -11.84
CA LEU A 581 -4.64 -22.25 -10.57
C LEU A 581 -4.74 -20.84 -9.95
N LEU A 582 -4.68 -19.78 -10.77
CA LEU A 582 -4.85 -18.40 -10.31
C LEU A 582 -6.28 -18.09 -9.88
N MET A 583 -7.27 -18.53 -10.65
CA MET A 583 -8.68 -18.37 -10.28
C MET A 583 -9.06 -19.21 -9.05
N GLY A 584 -8.50 -20.42 -8.91
CA GLY A 584 -8.60 -21.22 -7.69
C GLY A 584 -7.96 -20.54 -6.46
N GLY A 585 -6.95 -19.69 -6.68
CA GLY A 585 -6.31 -18.85 -5.67
C GLY A 585 -6.98 -17.49 -5.42
N GLY A 586 -8.16 -17.24 -5.99
CA GLY A 586 -8.96 -16.03 -5.74
C GLY A 586 -8.66 -14.84 -6.66
N ALA A 587 -7.93 -15.04 -7.77
CA ALA A 587 -7.85 -14.04 -8.85
C ALA A 587 -9.19 -13.97 -9.59
N ASP A 588 -9.66 -12.77 -9.95
CA ASP A 588 -10.83 -12.64 -10.81
C ASP A 588 -10.49 -12.97 -12.27
N GLU A 589 -11.50 -13.26 -13.09
CA GLU A 589 -11.32 -13.68 -14.48
C GLU A 589 -10.56 -12.64 -15.34
N THR A 590 -10.63 -11.36 -14.97
CA THR A 590 -9.99 -10.26 -15.69
C THR A 590 -8.50 -10.18 -15.32
N ASP A 591 -8.22 -10.27 -14.03
CA ASP A 591 -6.88 -10.29 -13.44
C ASP A 591 -6.10 -11.54 -13.88
N ALA A 592 -6.75 -12.71 -13.91
CA ALA A 592 -6.14 -13.94 -14.41
C ALA A 592 -5.77 -13.83 -15.90
N TYR A 593 -6.60 -13.15 -16.70
CA TYR A 593 -6.38 -12.96 -18.15
C TYR A 593 -5.30 -11.93 -18.47
N ASP A 594 -5.23 -10.84 -17.70
CA ASP A 594 -4.24 -9.77 -17.89
C ASP A 594 -2.81 -10.24 -17.56
N TYR A 595 -2.68 -11.28 -16.72
CA TYR A 595 -1.39 -11.82 -16.28
C TYR A 595 -1.06 -13.22 -16.83
N GLU A 596 -1.95 -13.83 -17.62
CA GLU A 596 -1.74 -15.12 -18.30
C GLU A 596 -0.44 -15.14 -19.14
N GLY A 597 0.04 -13.96 -19.60
CA GLY A 597 1.31 -13.83 -20.34
C GLY A 597 2.57 -13.66 -19.48
N VAL A 598 2.44 -13.41 -18.17
CA VAL A 598 3.53 -13.15 -17.21
C VAL A 598 3.78 -14.35 -16.28
N VAL A 599 2.82 -15.28 -16.26
CA VAL A 599 2.81 -16.48 -15.45
C VAL A 599 3.36 -17.63 -16.30
N PHE A 600 4.29 -18.42 -15.75
CA PHE A 600 4.82 -19.61 -16.44
C PHE A 600 4.14 -20.90 -15.95
N GLU A 601 4.27 -21.97 -16.74
CA GLU A 601 3.66 -23.29 -16.51
C GLU A 601 3.91 -23.83 -15.09
N ALA A 602 2.95 -24.61 -14.58
CA ALA A 602 3.04 -25.26 -13.28
C ALA A 602 4.34 -26.07 -13.18
N THR A 603 5.08 -25.87 -12.09
CA THR A 603 6.36 -26.51 -11.89
C THR A 603 6.14 -27.82 -11.15
N PRO A 604 6.47 -28.98 -11.74
CA PRO A 604 6.36 -30.23 -11.02
C PRO A 604 7.29 -30.20 -9.82
N VAL A 605 6.79 -30.71 -8.69
CA VAL A 605 7.47 -30.76 -7.39
C VAL A 605 8.91 -31.32 -7.50
N ASP A 606 9.15 -32.19 -8.49
CA ASP A 606 10.40 -32.91 -8.69
C ASP A 606 11.42 -32.22 -9.62
N ALA A 607 11.07 -31.12 -10.31
CA ALA A 607 11.95 -30.45 -11.28
C ALA A 607 11.80 -28.91 -11.32
N PRO A 608 12.40 -28.18 -10.36
CA PRO A 608 12.34 -26.72 -10.32
C PRO A 608 13.11 -26.04 -11.46
N PRO A 609 12.89 -24.73 -11.73
CA PRO A 609 13.44 -24.03 -12.90
C PRO A 609 14.97 -23.84 -12.86
N GLY A 610 15.62 -24.12 -11.73
CA GLY A 610 17.07 -24.05 -11.55
C GLY A 610 17.51 -24.08 -10.07
N LYS A 611 18.81 -24.24 -9.82
CA LYS A 611 19.42 -24.30 -8.46
C LYS A 611 19.45 -22.94 -7.73
N ALA A 612 19.06 -21.84 -8.37
CA ALA A 612 18.99 -20.50 -7.79
C ALA A 612 17.55 -20.07 -7.44
N ALA A 613 16.60 -21.01 -7.40
CA ALA A 613 15.20 -20.77 -7.14
C ALA A 613 14.87 -20.76 -5.64
N ALA A 614 13.93 -19.89 -5.23
CA ALA A 614 13.30 -19.93 -3.91
C ALA A 614 11.90 -20.59 -3.99
N LEU A 615 11.52 -21.37 -2.98
CA LEU A 615 10.18 -21.95 -2.82
C LEU A 615 9.47 -21.28 -1.65
N VAL A 616 8.23 -20.83 -1.84
CA VAL A 616 7.34 -20.39 -0.77
C VAL A 616 6.16 -21.35 -0.72
N VAL A 617 5.99 -22.04 0.39
CA VAL A 617 5.12 -23.21 0.51
C VAL A 617 4.31 -23.17 1.80
N ALA A 618 3.07 -23.66 1.79
CA ALA A 618 2.29 -23.79 3.01
C ALA A 618 2.89 -24.89 3.90
N ASP A 619 2.87 -24.72 5.22
CA ASP A 619 3.48 -25.68 6.16
C ASP A 619 2.91 -27.11 6.01
N ALA A 620 1.61 -27.23 5.77
CA ALA A 620 0.94 -28.50 5.48
C ALA A 620 1.43 -29.17 4.17
N THR A 621 1.74 -28.38 3.14
CA THR A 621 2.29 -28.88 1.88
C THR A 621 3.77 -29.24 2.03
N PHE A 622 4.53 -28.44 2.77
CA PHE A 622 5.95 -28.69 3.04
C PHE A 622 6.17 -29.99 3.82
N THR A 623 5.37 -30.23 4.87
CA THR A 623 5.44 -31.46 5.68
C THR A 623 5.07 -32.72 4.89
N ALA A 624 4.24 -32.59 3.85
CA ALA A 624 3.89 -33.68 2.93
C ALA A 624 4.91 -33.86 1.78
N MET A 625 5.85 -32.94 1.61
CA MET A 625 6.79 -32.91 0.49
C MET A 625 8.05 -33.77 0.79
N PRO A 626 8.49 -34.65 -0.13
CA PRO A 626 9.69 -35.45 0.07
C PRO A 626 10.95 -34.58 0.22
N GLU A 627 11.86 -34.95 1.13
CA GLU A 627 13.09 -34.20 1.42
C GLU A 627 13.97 -33.97 0.17
N ALA A 628 14.02 -34.97 -0.72
CA ALA A 628 14.77 -34.89 -1.97
C ALA A 628 14.23 -33.84 -2.95
N ALA A 629 12.97 -33.41 -2.81
CA ALA A 629 12.34 -32.43 -3.69
C ALA A 629 12.65 -30.99 -3.24
N TRP A 630 12.51 -30.69 -1.94
CA TRP A 630 12.68 -29.31 -1.48
C TRP A 630 14.15 -28.90 -1.35
N ARG A 631 15.07 -29.86 -1.14
CA ARG A 631 16.53 -29.62 -1.16
C ARG A 631 17.09 -29.21 -2.53
N ARG A 632 16.27 -29.22 -3.59
CA ARG A 632 16.66 -28.73 -4.92
C ARG A 632 16.53 -27.22 -5.05
N PHE A 633 15.83 -26.58 -4.12
CA PHE A 633 15.73 -25.12 -4.01
C PHE A 633 16.87 -24.57 -3.18
N ARG A 634 17.28 -23.34 -3.47
CA ARG A 634 18.32 -22.64 -2.70
C ARG A 634 17.80 -22.18 -1.33
N THR A 635 16.53 -21.83 -1.30
CA THR A 635 15.84 -21.37 -0.08
C THR A 635 14.39 -21.84 -0.14
N VAL A 636 13.90 -22.37 0.98
CA VAL A 636 12.51 -22.80 1.15
C VAL A 636 11.91 -22.02 2.32
N ILE A 637 10.73 -21.44 2.09
CA ILE A 637 10.01 -20.65 3.08
C ILE A 637 8.69 -21.37 3.36
N ALA A 638 8.55 -21.96 4.56
CA ALA A 638 7.33 -22.62 5.00
C ALA A 638 6.45 -21.64 5.79
N VAL A 639 5.18 -21.50 5.41
CA VAL A 639 4.24 -20.52 5.98
C VAL A 639 3.08 -21.21 6.70
N GLY A 640 2.82 -20.80 7.95
CA GLY A 640 1.58 -21.13 8.67
C GLY A 640 1.68 -22.27 9.69
N GLY A 641 2.88 -22.65 10.11
CA GLY A 641 3.12 -23.65 11.15
C GLY A 641 3.81 -23.08 12.40
N ASP A 642 3.51 -23.64 13.57
CA ASP A 642 4.18 -23.38 14.87
C ASP A 642 5.48 -24.22 15.02
N THR A 643 5.87 -24.96 13.99
CA THR A 643 6.96 -25.93 14.01
C THR A 643 8.30 -25.25 13.81
N ASP A 644 9.10 -25.19 14.89
CA ASP A 644 10.50 -24.77 14.87
C ASP A 644 11.35 -25.87 14.20
N TYR A 645 11.47 -25.81 12.87
CA TYR A 645 12.35 -26.69 12.11
C TYR A 645 13.80 -26.29 12.42
N GLY A 646 14.45 -27.06 13.29
CA GLY A 646 15.76 -26.74 13.87
C GLY A 646 16.83 -26.23 12.89
N ASP A 647 17.63 -25.31 13.42
CA ASP A 647 18.63 -24.41 12.80
C ASP A 647 19.82 -25.08 12.06
N GLU A 648 19.68 -26.31 11.53
CA GLU A 648 20.82 -27.06 10.96
C GLU A 648 20.73 -27.38 9.45
N ASP A 649 19.60 -27.15 8.79
CA ASP A 649 19.50 -27.34 7.33
C ASP A 649 19.57 -26.01 6.58
N ALA A 650 20.75 -25.72 6.02
CA ALA A 650 21.09 -24.49 5.30
C ALA A 650 20.11 -24.20 4.15
N GLY A 651 19.12 -23.33 4.40
CA GLY A 651 18.19 -22.82 3.40
C GLY A 651 16.70 -22.86 3.77
N LEU A 652 16.31 -23.38 4.94
CA LEU A 652 14.91 -23.42 5.38
C LEU A 652 14.56 -22.23 6.29
N ILE A 653 13.43 -21.57 6.02
CA ILE A 653 12.89 -20.45 6.80
C ILE A 653 11.43 -20.75 7.14
N ALA A 654 11.08 -20.79 8.43
CA ALA A 654 9.71 -20.92 8.88
C ALA A 654 9.13 -19.54 9.24
N VAL A 655 7.89 -19.28 8.84
CA VAL A 655 7.14 -18.07 9.21
C VAL A 655 5.75 -18.43 9.72
N SER A 656 5.35 -17.81 10.82
CA SER A 656 4.06 -18.08 11.50
C SER A 656 2.86 -17.57 10.69
N SER A 657 3.06 -16.54 9.86
CA SER A 657 2.02 -15.95 9.04
C SER A 657 2.56 -15.22 7.81
N MET A 658 1.71 -14.99 6.81
CA MET A 658 2.08 -14.17 5.65
C MET A 658 2.36 -12.69 5.97
N GLY A 659 1.84 -12.20 7.10
CA GLY A 659 2.19 -10.88 7.64
C GLY A 659 3.65 -10.82 8.13
N GLU A 660 4.14 -11.92 8.68
CA GLU A 660 5.54 -12.06 9.09
C GLU A 660 6.48 -12.22 7.89
N LEU A 661 6.04 -12.90 6.82
CA LEU A 661 6.79 -12.92 5.54
C LEU A 661 7.01 -11.51 4.99
N ARG A 662 5.97 -10.66 5.03
CA ARG A 662 6.05 -9.23 4.66
C ARG A 662 6.96 -8.44 5.61
N ALA A 663 6.94 -8.77 6.90
CA ALA A 663 7.80 -8.12 7.90
C ALA A 663 9.28 -8.54 7.78
N LEU A 664 9.56 -9.79 7.44
CA LEU A 664 10.90 -10.32 7.13
C LEU A 664 11.49 -9.69 5.86
N THR A 665 10.63 -9.31 4.92
CA THR A 665 11.04 -8.50 3.76
C THR A 665 11.27 -7.03 4.16
N ILE A 666 10.52 -6.47 5.10
CA ILE A 666 10.66 -5.06 5.53
C ILE A 666 11.82 -4.85 6.55
N CYS A 667 12.19 -5.85 7.35
CA CYS A 667 13.19 -5.74 8.43
C CYS A 667 14.60 -6.24 8.05
N SER A 668 15.55 -5.31 7.90
CA SER A 668 16.99 -5.41 8.20
C SER A 668 17.73 -6.76 7.96
N TYR A 669 18.62 -6.72 6.96
CA TYR A 669 19.67 -7.67 6.53
C TYR A 669 20.65 -8.22 7.59
N ALA A 670 20.43 -7.97 8.89
CA ALA A 670 21.35 -8.36 9.96
C ALA A 670 21.08 -9.76 10.57
N SER A 671 19.90 -10.35 10.31
CA SER A 671 19.51 -11.65 10.90
C SER A 671 19.72 -12.85 9.97
N LEU A 672 19.62 -12.66 8.64
CA LEU A 672 19.79 -13.74 7.65
C LEU A 672 21.25 -14.18 7.42
N ASN A 673 22.23 -13.35 7.80
CA ASN A 673 23.66 -13.68 7.73
C ASN A 673 24.26 -14.16 9.07
N LYS A 674 23.44 -14.32 10.11
CA LYS A 674 23.88 -14.77 11.45
C LYS A 674 23.50 -16.20 11.80
N ARG A 675 22.78 -16.91 10.91
CA ARG A 675 22.46 -18.34 11.02
C ARG A 675 23.03 -19.09 9.81
N ALA A 676 24.35 -19.09 9.71
CA ALA A 676 25.15 -19.92 8.82
C ALA A 676 26.37 -20.42 9.60
#